data_AF-A0A921MMR9-F1
#
_entry.id   AF-A0A921MMR9-F1
#
_cell.length_a   1.000
_cell.length_b   1.000
_cell.length_c   1.000
_cell.angle_alpha   90.00
_cell.angle_beta   90.00
_cell.angle_gamma   90.00
#
_symmetry.space_group_name_H-M   'P 1'
#
loop_
_entity.id
_entity.type
_entity.pdbx_description
1 polymer ?
#
loop_
_entity_poly.entity_id
_entity_poly.type
_entity_poly.pdbx_seq_one_letter_code
_entity_poly.pdbx_strand_id
1 'polypeptide(L)'
;MKKRPIRILPLSLALAMSVTLAAPVSAASLSDVAGPYAQSIEALAEKGIIKGDGTGAYHPEAPLTRSAAASLLYEAFCLVPVFSMEAPAPEANEDGTMPAPLTKQFYSTETTVATLDAVLMPAAPDAVGTWAETVANTVLEARLMDQIDGAFQGDRTMTRSEFALAVMKAVYGADKDMDFLAQGRADGLLPEGLTLDDTVITRGEAALLLDTATRDLTIITTMSTSDIHGNMVPYTPSGSSIEVGGSARAAWLFDEAERRNPNTLILDGGDSPYNTDLANISLGKSSVDVMNAQGYDATVLGNHDFDYSFDNLLSLADRAEYAMLSANTYWKDGTYPEQFEPYIVKEVGGVKVAIVGLTDDGSKATTHYANTQDIDFHDQWEVGQEVVAQADAEADVVIMLSHLHGGNNTVPTRIDGIDMEIGGGNDIFGRPLNIEGTVVVNPGGVGTCVNQTNLNLKDGEVLGYTFNQIILSSDVPEDAEVKAIIEDYQADLDAQMEVVIGQCASDIAWSSPLVRTQESPLGNLAADALRDYCDADIAIQNGGGIRAGLTAGDVTVGDVFAMLPFDNKVTLVEVTGQTVWDALENGVDGYPTTNGKFPQVSGIKYTFDGSKPAGERIVSVTLEDGTPLDLDAWYTLACNDFMCGGGDGYTMLNVFNPDDGNEHNSETAAQDLPGCKLVYRTNDYYRTVVSEYIKAQGSIAPALDGRITILNPQESGGALN
;
A
#
# COMPACT_ATOMS: atom_id res chain seq x y z
N MET A 1 7.95 27.36 13.60
CA MET A 1 6.85 26.82 14.43
C MET A 1 5.76 27.88 14.67
N LYS A 2 4.77 27.98 13.78
CA LYS A 2 3.54 28.75 14.04
C LYS A 2 2.45 27.76 14.46
N LYS A 3 2.00 27.82 15.72
CA LYS A 3 0.82 27.07 16.19
C LYS A 3 -0.39 27.42 15.30
N ARG A 4 -1.00 26.42 14.64
CA ARG A 4 -2.25 26.57 13.90
C ARG A 4 -3.39 26.94 14.88
N PRO A 5 -4.32 27.85 14.52
CA PRO A 5 -5.49 28.15 15.34
C PRO A 5 -6.58 27.09 15.11
N ILE A 6 -7.29 26.73 16.18
CA ILE A 6 -8.45 25.83 16.16
C ILE A 6 -9.46 26.32 15.12
N ARG A 7 -9.68 25.52 14.05
CA ARG A 7 -10.61 25.81 12.96
C ARG A 7 -12.02 25.37 13.35
N ILE A 8 -12.98 26.29 13.32
CA ILE A 8 -14.42 26.00 13.39
C ILE A 8 -15.01 26.46 12.05
N LEU A 9 -15.50 25.54 11.23
CA LEU A 9 -16.25 25.84 9.99
C LEU A 9 -17.76 25.62 10.16
N PRO A 10 -18.61 26.29 9.36
CA PRO A 10 -20.06 26.27 9.49
C PRO A 10 -20.70 25.07 8.75
N LEU A 11 -21.65 24.43 9.42
CA LEU A 11 -22.33 23.20 9.01
C LEU A 11 -23.47 23.48 7.98
N SER A 12 -23.45 22.83 6.81
CA SER A 12 -24.62 22.66 5.93
C SER A 12 -25.12 21.22 5.96
N LEU A 13 -26.45 21.09 5.96
CA LEU A 13 -27.24 20.02 6.56
C LEU A 13 -27.29 18.74 5.71
N ALA A 14 -26.62 17.67 6.16
CA ALA A 14 -26.95 16.28 5.86
C ALA A 14 -27.12 15.53 7.20
N LEU A 15 -28.09 14.62 7.27
CA LEU A 15 -28.63 14.03 8.49
C LEU A 15 -27.64 13.05 9.16
N ALA A 16 -26.59 13.57 9.79
CA ALA A 16 -25.67 12.83 10.66
C ALA A 16 -26.11 12.97 12.12
N MET A 17 -26.04 11.87 12.89
CA MET A 17 -26.20 11.90 14.35
C MET A 17 -25.25 12.95 14.93
N SER A 18 -25.82 13.93 15.62
CA SER A 18 -25.12 15.06 16.20
C SER A 18 -24.17 14.60 17.31
N VAL A 19 -22.88 14.50 17.02
CA VAL A 19 -21.83 14.61 18.04
C VAL A 19 -21.68 16.10 18.33
N THR A 20 -22.11 16.49 19.52
CA THR A 20 -21.98 17.86 20.01
C THR A 20 -20.50 18.15 20.27
N LEU A 21 -19.96 19.21 19.67
CA LEU A 21 -18.68 19.80 20.05
C LEU A 21 -18.74 20.15 21.55
N ALA A 22 -18.13 19.31 22.37
CA ALA A 22 -17.97 19.58 23.78
C ALA A 22 -16.82 20.59 23.96
N ALA A 23 -17.15 21.76 24.52
CA ALA A 23 -16.20 22.56 25.29
C ALA A 23 -15.46 21.65 26.29
N PRO A 24 -14.25 21.98 26.79
CA PRO A 24 -13.56 21.15 27.78
C PRO A 24 -14.55 20.82 28.90
N VAL A 25 -14.95 19.55 28.94
CA VAL A 25 -15.92 19.07 29.90
C VAL A 25 -15.20 19.21 31.22
N SER A 26 -15.62 20.19 32.03
CA SER A 26 -15.42 20.12 33.47
C SER A 26 -15.86 18.72 33.85
N ALA A 27 -14.91 17.84 34.24
CA ALA A 27 -15.20 16.46 34.62
C ALA A 27 -16.46 16.50 35.49
N ALA A 28 -17.56 15.97 34.98
CA ALA A 28 -18.81 15.99 35.71
C ALA A 28 -18.53 15.17 36.97
N SER A 29 -18.59 15.80 38.14
CA SER A 29 -18.33 15.12 39.41
C SER A 29 -19.27 13.92 39.51
N LEU A 30 -18.72 12.72 39.50
CA LEU A 30 -19.48 11.49 39.60
C LEU A 30 -20.17 11.44 40.98
N SER A 31 -21.47 11.16 40.98
CA SER A 31 -22.35 11.38 42.13
C SER A 31 -22.24 10.34 43.24
N ASP A 32 -21.61 9.20 42.96
CA ASP A 32 -21.52 8.02 43.84
C ASP A 32 -20.07 7.57 44.10
N VAL A 33 -19.09 8.43 43.83
CA VAL A 33 -17.67 8.14 44.06
C VAL A 33 -17.31 8.40 45.52
N ALA A 34 -17.19 7.32 46.28
CA ALA A 34 -16.75 7.31 47.67
C ALA A 34 -16.07 5.96 48.00
N GLY A 35 -15.32 5.92 49.11
CA GLY A 35 -14.70 4.68 49.57
C GLY A 35 -13.27 4.44 49.04
N PRO A 36 -12.76 3.20 49.08
CA PRO A 36 -11.33 2.92 48.89
C PRO A 36 -10.83 3.17 47.46
N TYR A 37 -11.71 3.23 46.47
CA TYR A 37 -11.36 3.38 45.06
C TYR A 37 -11.61 4.80 44.51
N ALA A 38 -12.07 5.73 45.36
CA ALA A 38 -12.52 7.05 44.93
C ALA A 38 -11.44 7.82 44.17
N GLN A 39 -10.20 7.81 44.69
CA GLN A 39 -9.09 8.52 44.08
C GLN A 39 -8.77 8.00 42.67
N SER A 40 -8.73 6.68 42.48
CA SER A 40 -8.47 6.08 41.16
C SER A 40 -9.60 6.34 40.16
N ILE A 41 -10.85 6.31 40.63
CA ILE A 41 -12.01 6.63 39.78
C ILE A 41 -11.97 8.10 39.37
N GLU A 42 -11.68 9.02 40.28
CA GLU A 42 -11.53 10.45 40.00
C GLU A 42 -10.40 10.71 39.00
N ALA A 43 -9.22 10.12 39.22
CA ALA A 43 -8.07 10.29 38.32
C ALA A 43 -8.37 9.80 36.90
N LEU A 44 -9.01 8.65 36.74
CA LEU A 44 -9.39 8.12 35.42
C LEU A 44 -10.54 8.91 34.78
N ALA A 45 -11.46 9.47 35.58
CA ALA A 45 -12.53 10.33 35.08
C ALA A 45 -12.00 11.69 34.60
N GLU A 46 -11.00 12.26 35.27
CA GLU A 46 -10.29 13.47 34.82
C GLU A 46 -9.58 13.26 33.48
N LYS A 47 -9.04 12.06 33.25
CA LYS A 47 -8.48 11.64 31.95
C LYS A 47 -9.55 11.28 30.90
N GLY A 48 -10.84 11.30 31.25
CA GLY A 48 -11.94 10.95 30.36
C GLY A 48 -12.11 9.45 30.08
N ILE A 49 -11.33 8.59 30.73
CA ILE A 49 -11.37 7.13 30.60
C ILE A 49 -12.63 6.57 31.25
N ILE A 50 -12.98 7.08 32.43
CA ILE A 50 -14.21 6.71 33.13
C ILE A 50 -15.31 7.74 32.86
N LYS A 51 -16.47 7.24 32.45
CA LYS A 51 -17.70 8.02 32.23
C LYS A 51 -18.85 7.45 33.08
N GLY A 52 -19.73 8.33 33.55
CA GLY A 52 -20.95 7.92 34.27
C GLY A 52 -22.03 7.37 33.32
N ASP A 53 -23.03 6.68 33.86
CA ASP A 53 -24.13 6.02 33.15
C ASP A 53 -25.20 6.97 32.54
N GLY A 54 -24.86 8.25 32.36
CA GLY A 54 -25.80 9.30 31.94
C GLY A 54 -26.69 9.86 33.06
N THR A 55 -26.79 9.19 34.21
CA THR A 55 -27.40 9.77 35.44
C THR A 55 -26.38 10.52 36.30
N GLY A 56 -25.10 10.40 35.95
CA GLY A 56 -23.96 10.94 36.69
C GLY A 56 -23.40 9.97 37.74
N ALA A 57 -23.83 8.71 37.77
CA ALA A 57 -23.27 7.67 38.64
C ALA A 57 -22.32 6.74 37.87
N TYR A 58 -21.30 6.21 38.54
CA TYR A 58 -20.35 5.23 37.99
C TYR A 58 -20.62 3.80 38.45
N HIS A 59 -21.25 3.62 39.61
CA HIS A 59 -21.54 2.34 40.29
C HIS A 59 -20.29 1.51 40.63
N PRO A 60 -19.40 1.97 41.54
CA PRO A 60 -18.14 1.28 41.85
C PRO A 60 -18.30 -0.17 42.33
N GLU A 61 -19.39 -0.48 43.02
CA GLU A 61 -19.66 -1.82 43.58
C GLU A 61 -20.27 -2.79 42.57
N ALA A 62 -20.69 -2.33 41.39
CA ALA A 62 -21.28 -3.20 40.38
C ALA A 62 -20.19 -4.07 39.71
N PRO A 63 -20.53 -5.31 39.29
CA PRO A 63 -19.62 -6.15 38.51
C PRO A 63 -19.15 -5.47 37.21
N LEU A 64 -17.90 -5.71 36.83
CA LEU A 64 -17.39 -5.30 35.52
C LEU A 64 -17.79 -6.33 34.45
N THR A 65 -18.54 -5.90 33.44
CA THR A 65 -18.83 -6.71 32.25
C THR A 65 -17.70 -6.60 31.23
N ARG A 66 -17.62 -7.55 30.30
CA ARG A 66 -16.63 -7.54 29.22
C ARG A 66 -16.74 -6.31 28.31
N SER A 67 -17.95 -5.85 27.97
CA SER A 67 -18.11 -4.60 27.21
C SER A 67 -17.63 -3.38 27.97
N ALA A 68 -17.85 -3.34 29.29
CA ALA A 68 -17.34 -2.25 30.12
C ALA A 68 -15.81 -2.29 30.24
N ALA A 69 -15.22 -3.49 30.38
CA ALA A 69 -13.78 -3.67 30.38
C ALA A 69 -13.12 -3.25 29.06
N ALA A 70 -13.70 -3.68 27.93
CA ALA A 70 -13.22 -3.27 26.62
C ALA A 70 -13.27 -1.76 26.42
N SER A 71 -14.33 -1.11 26.88
CA SER A 71 -14.43 0.37 26.85
C SER A 71 -13.34 1.03 27.69
N LEU A 72 -13.01 0.48 28.88
CA LEU A 72 -11.92 0.99 29.71
C LEU A 72 -10.55 0.85 29.02
N LEU A 73 -10.26 -0.32 28.43
CA LEU A 73 -9.01 -0.57 27.71
C LEU A 73 -8.88 0.33 26.48
N TYR A 74 -9.96 0.42 25.69
CA TYR A 74 -10.04 1.25 24.49
C TYR A 74 -9.74 2.73 24.77
N GLU A 75 -10.31 3.30 25.82
CA GLU A 75 -10.07 4.70 26.19
C GLU A 75 -8.71 4.89 26.89
N ALA A 76 -8.30 3.97 27.78
CA ALA A 76 -7.07 4.12 28.55
C ALA A 76 -5.79 3.97 27.73
N PHE A 77 -5.83 3.15 26.69
CA PHE A 77 -4.71 2.92 25.77
C PHE A 77 -4.89 3.66 24.45
N CYS A 78 -5.77 4.67 24.39
CA CYS A 78 -5.94 5.56 23.25
C CYS A 78 -6.14 4.82 21.90
N LEU A 79 -6.85 3.69 21.91
CA LEU A 79 -7.02 2.87 20.71
C LEU A 79 -7.97 3.56 19.72
N VAL A 80 -7.59 3.53 18.44
CA VAL A 80 -8.39 4.01 17.29
C VAL A 80 -9.39 2.91 16.91
N PRO A 81 -10.63 3.27 16.52
CA PRO A 81 -11.66 2.31 16.18
C PRO A 81 -11.28 1.39 15.01
N VAL A 82 -11.46 0.08 15.21
CA VAL A 82 -11.43 -0.94 14.14
C VAL A 82 -12.85 -1.16 13.63
N PHE A 83 -13.10 -0.74 12.39
CA PHE A 83 -14.39 -0.93 11.73
C PHE A 83 -14.49 -2.33 11.13
N SER A 84 -15.67 -2.91 11.23
CA SER A 84 -16.01 -4.13 10.49
C SER A 84 -16.30 -3.78 9.03
N MET A 85 -16.44 -4.81 8.19
CA MET A 85 -16.85 -4.74 6.80
C MET A 85 -17.84 -5.88 6.53
N GLU A 86 -18.69 -5.71 5.51
CA GLU A 86 -19.59 -6.78 5.08
C GLU A 86 -18.77 -8.01 4.67
N ALA A 87 -19.19 -9.19 5.15
CA ALA A 87 -18.50 -10.43 4.81
C ALA A 87 -18.89 -10.87 3.38
N PRO A 88 -17.93 -11.37 2.57
CA PRO A 88 -18.20 -11.99 1.29
C PRO A 88 -19.22 -13.12 1.45
N ALA A 89 -19.97 -13.39 0.37
CA ALA A 89 -20.84 -14.56 0.35
C ALA A 89 -19.99 -15.83 0.57
N PRO A 90 -20.35 -16.70 1.52
CA PRO A 90 -19.53 -17.86 1.84
C PRO A 90 -19.46 -18.82 0.65
N GLU A 91 -18.27 -19.31 0.34
CA GLU A 91 -18.08 -20.40 -0.63
C GLU A 91 -18.46 -21.75 -0.01
N ALA A 92 -18.86 -22.70 -0.85
CA ALA A 92 -19.12 -24.06 -0.38
C ALA A 92 -17.81 -24.72 0.08
N ASN A 93 -17.83 -25.38 1.24
CA ASN A 93 -16.74 -26.22 1.72
C ASN A 93 -16.43 -27.33 0.68
N GLU A 94 -15.23 -27.92 0.74
CA GLU A 94 -14.82 -29.01 -0.18
C GLU A 94 -15.80 -30.20 -0.21
N ASP A 95 -16.57 -30.41 0.87
CA ASP A 95 -17.60 -31.44 0.99
C ASP A 95 -18.98 -31.01 0.45
N GLY A 96 -19.10 -29.81 -0.12
CA GLY A 96 -20.32 -29.23 -0.65
C GLY A 96 -21.26 -28.63 0.40
N THR A 97 -20.85 -28.57 1.68
CA THR A 97 -21.62 -27.90 2.73
C THR A 97 -21.40 -26.38 2.68
N MET A 98 -22.43 -25.60 3.00
CA MET A 98 -22.29 -24.15 3.11
C MET A 98 -21.86 -23.78 4.53
N PRO A 99 -20.85 -22.89 4.69
CA PRO A 99 -20.56 -22.25 5.96
C PRO A 99 -21.78 -21.53 6.52
N ALA A 100 -21.80 -21.34 7.84
CA ALA A 100 -22.76 -20.43 8.44
C ALA A 100 -22.57 -19.02 7.84
N PRO A 101 -23.65 -18.33 7.45
CA PRO A 101 -23.53 -17.00 6.86
C PRO A 101 -22.96 -16.02 7.89
N LEU A 102 -21.81 -15.44 7.56
CA LEU A 102 -21.25 -14.28 8.26
C LEU A 102 -21.85 -13.02 7.67
N THR A 103 -22.24 -12.06 8.51
CA THR A 103 -22.73 -10.76 8.06
C THR A 103 -21.62 -9.73 8.01
N LYS A 104 -20.77 -9.71 9.05
CA LYS A 104 -19.66 -8.77 9.16
C LYS A 104 -18.39 -9.44 9.68
N GLN A 105 -17.25 -8.90 9.28
CA GLN A 105 -15.91 -9.32 9.69
C GLN A 105 -14.99 -8.11 9.81
N PHE A 106 -13.86 -8.26 10.48
CA PHE A 106 -12.78 -7.28 10.49
C PHE A 106 -11.47 -8.01 10.26
N TYR A 107 -10.44 -7.28 9.87
CA TYR A 107 -9.13 -7.89 9.63
C TYR A 107 -8.39 -8.11 10.95
N SER A 108 -7.86 -9.30 11.14
CA SER A 108 -6.97 -9.62 12.25
C SER A 108 -5.99 -10.72 11.89
N THR A 109 -4.70 -10.43 12.00
CA THR A 109 -3.65 -11.39 11.63
C THR A 109 -3.08 -12.19 12.80
N GLU A 110 -3.01 -13.51 12.62
CA GLU A 110 -2.23 -14.41 13.47
C GLU A 110 -0.81 -14.63 12.99
N THR A 111 -0.50 -14.26 11.75
CA THR A 111 0.77 -14.53 11.10
C THR A 111 1.51 -13.25 10.73
N THR A 112 2.81 -13.40 10.48
CA THR A 112 3.73 -12.32 10.12
C THR A 112 3.69 -11.97 8.64
N VAL A 113 3.01 -12.79 7.83
CA VAL A 113 2.72 -12.57 6.40
C VAL A 113 1.34 -13.16 6.12
N ALA A 114 0.47 -12.43 5.43
CA ALA A 114 -0.80 -12.98 5.01
C ALA A 114 -1.46 -12.23 3.85
N THR A 115 -2.32 -12.94 3.10
CA THR A 115 -3.18 -12.35 2.06
C THR A 115 -4.46 -11.80 2.67
N LEU A 116 -5.08 -10.76 2.09
CA LEU A 116 -6.26 -10.10 2.67
C LEU A 116 -7.40 -11.08 3.05
N ASP A 117 -7.63 -12.12 2.25
CA ASP A 117 -8.68 -13.13 2.49
C ASP A 117 -8.31 -14.17 3.57
N ALA A 118 -7.02 -14.37 3.86
CA ALA A 118 -6.56 -15.38 4.82
C ALA A 118 -6.65 -14.92 6.29
N VAL A 119 -7.15 -13.71 6.53
CA VAL A 119 -6.87 -12.92 7.76
C VAL A 119 -8.11 -12.22 8.30
N LEU A 120 -9.28 -12.57 7.78
CA LEU A 120 -10.53 -11.96 8.18
C LEU A 120 -11.04 -12.69 9.42
N MET A 121 -11.14 -11.97 10.53
CA MET A 121 -11.76 -12.44 11.76
C MET A 121 -13.26 -12.09 11.72
N PRO A 122 -14.15 -13.07 11.96
CA PRO A 122 -15.56 -12.79 12.17
C PRO A 122 -15.76 -11.72 13.23
N ALA A 123 -16.50 -10.67 12.89
CA ALA A 123 -16.94 -9.70 13.89
C ALA A 123 -17.77 -10.46 14.92
N ALA A 124 -17.58 -10.14 16.19
CA ALA A 124 -18.27 -10.85 17.26
C ALA A 124 -19.79 -10.77 17.05
N PRO A 125 -20.49 -11.89 16.77
CA PRO A 125 -21.86 -11.83 16.26
C PRO A 125 -22.85 -11.17 17.23
N ASP A 126 -22.57 -11.24 18.53
CA ASP A 126 -23.36 -10.63 19.60
C ASP A 126 -23.10 -9.12 19.78
N ALA A 127 -22.03 -8.59 19.19
CA ALA A 127 -21.71 -7.16 19.21
C ALA A 127 -22.15 -6.44 17.93
N VAL A 128 -22.31 -7.15 16.80
CA VAL A 128 -22.67 -6.56 15.49
C VAL A 128 -23.95 -5.73 15.58
N GLY A 129 -23.90 -4.50 15.05
CA GLY A 129 -25.00 -3.54 15.04
C GLY A 129 -25.28 -2.87 16.40
N THR A 130 -24.43 -3.09 17.40
CA THR A 130 -24.50 -2.42 18.70
C THR A 130 -23.46 -1.31 18.82
N TRP A 131 -23.62 -0.42 19.81
CA TRP A 131 -22.61 0.60 20.11
C TRP A 131 -21.25 0.02 20.50
N ALA A 132 -21.20 -1.25 20.92
CA ALA A 132 -20.00 -1.92 21.40
C ALA A 132 -19.22 -2.64 20.28
N GLU A 133 -19.76 -2.72 19.06
CA GLU A 133 -19.14 -3.45 17.94
C GLU A 133 -17.69 -3.01 17.69
N THR A 134 -17.51 -1.73 17.40
CA THR A 134 -16.19 -1.15 17.09
C THR A 134 -15.23 -1.31 18.27
N VAL A 135 -15.69 -1.09 19.50
CA VAL A 135 -14.87 -1.23 20.71
C VAL A 135 -14.43 -2.69 20.91
N ALA A 136 -15.34 -3.64 20.72
CA ALA A 136 -15.04 -5.06 20.81
C ALA A 136 -14.03 -5.49 19.75
N ASN A 137 -14.25 -5.13 18.48
CA ASN A 137 -13.32 -5.42 17.39
C ASN A 137 -11.94 -4.83 17.66
N THR A 138 -11.88 -3.60 18.19
CA THR A 138 -10.61 -2.92 18.50
C THR A 138 -9.79 -3.66 19.57
N VAL A 139 -10.42 -4.11 20.66
CA VAL A 139 -9.68 -4.83 21.72
C VAL A 139 -9.36 -6.28 21.35
N LEU A 140 -10.14 -6.87 20.44
CA LEU A 140 -9.84 -8.18 19.85
C LEU A 140 -8.64 -8.07 18.90
N GLU A 141 -8.60 -7.06 18.02
CA GLU A 141 -7.48 -6.83 17.12
C GLU A 141 -6.19 -6.52 17.89
N ALA A 142 -6.29 -5.74 18.96
CA ALA A 142 -5.16 -5.48 19.86
C ALA A 142 -4.78 -6.69 20.73
N ARG A 143 -5.53 -7.82 20.65
CA ARG A 143 -5.36 -9.05 21.46
C ARG A 143 -5.40 -8.84 22.96
N LEU A 144 -6.07 -7.78 23.41
CA LEU A 144 -6.24 -7.49 24.83
C LEU A 144 -7.31 -8.38 25.46
N MET A 145 -8.27 -8.82 24.64
CA MET A 145 -9.33 -9.74 25.00
C MET A 145 -9.52 -10.77 23.89
N ASP A 146 -10.06 -11.94 24.23
CA ASP A 146 -10.30 -13.03 23.29
C ASP A 146 -11.80 -13.29 23.09
N GLN A 147 -12.19 -13.90 21.97
CA GLN A 147 -13.53 -14.44 21.79
C GLN A 147 -13.71 -15.72 22.64
N ILE A 148 -14.92 -15.95 23.16
CA ILE A 148 -15.29 -17.12 23.95
C ILE A 148 -16.39 -17.87 23.20
N ASP A 149 -16.09 -19.10 22.80
CA ASP A 149 -16.99 -19.92 21.97
C ASP A 149 -17.44 -19.21 20.67
N GLY A 150 -16.55 -18.40 20.08
CA GLY A 150 -16.81 -17.65 18.83
C GLY A 150 -17.66 -16.38 18.98
N ALA A 151 -17.84 -15.88 20.21
CA ALA A 151 -18.57 -14.64 20.50
C ALA A 151 -17.77 -13.72 21.44
N PHE A 152 -18.08 -12.43 21.47
CA PHE A 152 -17.45 -11.52 22.41
C PHE A 152 -18.01 -11.70 23.83
N GLN A 153 -19.28 -12.06 23.96
CA GLN A 153 -20.00 -12.23 25.24
C GLN A 153 -19.97 -10.96 26.10
N GLY A 154 -20.46 -9.84 25.55
CA GLY A 154 -20.33 -8.52 26.16
C GLY A 154 -20.88 -8.37 27.60
N ASP A 155 -21.99 -9.06 27.90
CA ASP A 155 -22.65 -9.02 29.22
C ASP A 155 -21.99 -9.93 30.27
N ARG A 156 -21.09 -10.85 29.88
CA ARG A 156 -20.39 -11.73 30.81
C ARG A 156 -19.51 -10.88 31.73
N THR A 157 -19.61 -11.13 33.03
CA THR A 157 -18.75 -10.49 34.04
C THR A 157 -17.33 -11.05 33.98
N MET A 158 -16.33 -10.18 34.20
CA MET A 158 -14.92 -10.58 34.25
C MET A 158 -14.46 -10.91 35.66
N THR A 159 -13.44 -11.74 35.78
CA THR A 159 -12.71 -11.95 37.02
C THR A 159 -11.59 -10.94 37.22
N ARG A 160 -11.06 -10.86 38.44
CA ARG A 160 -9.89 -10.03 38.76
C ARG A 160 -8.68 -10.43 37.92
N SER A 161 -8.41 -11.73 37.81
CA SER A 161 -7.30 -12.24 36.97
C SER A 161 -7.49 -11.93 35.49
N GLU A 162 -8.70 -12.10 34.95
CA GLU A 162 -8.98 -11.82 33.53
C GLU A 162 -8.75 -10.35 33.20
N PHE A 163 -9.26 -9.42 34.03
CA PHE A 163 -9.08 -8.00 33.76
C PHE A 163 -7.64 -7.54 33.99
N ALA A 164 -6.98 -8.04 35.03
CA ALA A 164 -5.56 -7.77 35.27
C ALA A 164 -4.69 -8.21 34.08
N LEU A 165 -4.97 -9.39 33.52
CA LEU A 165 -4.25 -9.91 32.37
C LEU A 165 -4.45 -9.01 31.14
N ALA A 166 -5.69 -8.59 30.88
CA ALA A 166 -5.99 -7.69 29.76
C ALA A 166 -5.26 -6.34 29.87
N VAL A 167 -5.20 -5.75 31.08
CA VAL A 167 -4.46 -4.51 31.32
C VAL A 167 -2.95 -4.73 31.15
N MET A 168 -2.38 -5.82 31.67
CA MET A 168 -0.95 -6.07 31.52
C MET A 168 -0.56 -6.41 30.07
N LYS A 169 -1.41 -7.12 29.32
CA LYS A 169 -1.24 -7.28 27.86
C LYS A 169 -1.21 -5.92 27.16
N ALA A 170 -2.05 -4.99 27.57
CA ALA A 170 -2.08 -3.65 26.99
C ALA A 170 -0.82 -2.83 27.35
N VAL A 171 -0.26 -3.00 28.55
CA VAL A 171 0.97 -2.31 28.96
C VAL A 171 2.21 -2.87 28.25
N TYR A 172 2.42 -4.19 28.30
CA TYR A 172 3.65 -4.81 27.81
C TYR A 172 3.61 -5.15 26.31
N GLY A 173 2.41 -5.36 25.77
CA GLY A 173 2.17 -5.86 24.42
C GLY A 173 1.81 -7.34 24.41
N ALA A 174 0.62 -7.62 23.87
CA ALA A 174 0.02 -8.95 23.85
C ALA A 174 0.85 -9.99 23.06
N ASP A 175 1.77 -9.54 22.23
CA ASP A 175 2.64 -10.37 21.38
C ASP A 175 3.94 -10.80 22.08
N LYS A 176 4.24 -10.28 23.28
CA LYS A 176 5.41 -10.71 24.06
C LYS A 176 5.17 -12.07 24.72
N ASP A 177 6.15 -12.98 24.59
CA ASP A 177 6.15 -14.26 25.30
C ASP A 177 6.63 -14.09 26.74
N MET A 178 5.70 -13.80 27.66
CA MET A 178 6.00 -13.53 29.06
C MET A 178 4.84 -13.85 30.02
N ASP A 179 5.16 -14.00 31.31
CA ASP A 179 4.16 -14.01 32.37
C ASP A 179 3.80 -12.56 32.76
N PHE A 180 2.79 -12.03 32.08
CA PHE A 180 2.32 -10.65 32.23
C PHE A 180 1.97 -10.28 33.68
N LEU A 181 1.33 -11.17 34.43
CA LEU A 181 0.92 -10.87 35.81
C LEU A 181 2.09 -10.92 36.77
N ALA A 182 3.03 -11.85 36.58
CA ALA A 182 4.25 -11.89 37.37
C ALA A 182 5.10 -10.64 37.13
N GLN A 183 5.29 -10.26 35.85
CA GLN A 183 6.06 -9.07 35.51
C GLN A 183 5.37 -7.78 36.01
N GLY A 184 4.06 -7.65 35.83
CA GLY A 184 3.30 -6.51 36.35
C GLY A 184 3.44 -6.31 37.86
N ARG A 185 3.56 -7.40 38.64
CA ARG A 185 3.85 -7.30 40.08
C ARG A 185 5.28 -6.87 40.35
N ALA A 186 6.24 -7.39 39.59
CA ALA A 186 7.65 -7.03 39.74
C ALA A 186 7.88 -5.54 39.45
N ASP A 187 7.19 -4.99 38.46
CA ASP A 187 7.32 -3.59 38.03
C ASP A 187 6.44 -2.61 38.82
N GLY A 188 5.66 -3.13 39.79
CA GLY A 188 4.77 -2.33 40.63
C GLY A 188 3.53 -1.78 39.91
N LEU A 189 3.11 -2.41 38.81
CA LEU A 189 1.99 -1.98 37.97
C LEU A 189 0.65 -2.64 38.34
N LEU A 190 0.65 -3.47 39.38
CA LEU A 190 -0.54 -4.10 39.94
C LEU A 190 -0.72 -3.67 41.41
N PRO A 191 -1.96 -3.40 41.86
CA PRO A 191 -2.21 -2.85 43.18
C PRO A 191 -1.83 -3.83 44.31
N GLU A 192 -1.08 -3.33 45.30
CA GLU A 192 -0.77 -4.09 46.51
C GLU A 192 -2.06 -4.39 47.31
N GLY A 193 -2.27 -5.66 47.65
CA GLY A 193 -3.40 -6.10 48.48
C GLY A 193 -4.67 -6.51 47.72
N LEU A 194 -4.71 -6.38 46.39
CA LEU A 194 -5.75 -7.01 45.57
C LEU A 194 -5.31 -8.42 45.15
N THR A 195 -5.98 -9.44 45.66
CA THR A 195 -5.73 -10.83 45.23
C THR A 195 -6.28 -11.03 43.81
N LEU A 196 -5.39 -11.36 42.87
CA LEU A 196 -5.77 -11.76 41.51
C LEU A 196 -6.17 -13.24 41.52
N ASP A 197 -7.47 -13.49 41.47
CA ASP A 197 -8.11 -14.80 41.43
C ASP A 197 -9.37 -14.76 40.53
N ASP A 198 -10.11 -15.86 40.48
CA ASP A 198 -11.33 -15.98 39.67
C ASP A 198 -12.58 -15.33 40.30
N THR A 199 -12.39 -14.46 41.30
CA THR A 199 -13.52 -13.68 41.83
C THR A 199 -13.93 -12.60 40.83
N VAL A 200 -15.24 -12.36 40.74
CA VAL A 200 -15.81 -11.31 39.87
C VAL A 200 -15.27 -9.96 40.31
N ILE A 201 -14.65 -9.23 39.38
CA ILE A 201 -14.09 -7.90 39.66
C ILE A 201 -15.21 -6.86 39.68
N THR A 202 -15.16 -5.93 40.65
CA THR A 202 -16.05 -4.76 40.65
C THR A 202 -15.48 -3.63 39.79
N ARG A 203 -16.33 -2.68 39.38
CA ARG A 203 -15.90 -1.50 38.62
C ARG A 203 -14.89 -0.64 39.39
N GLY A 204 -15.02 -0.55 40.71
CA GLY A 204 -14.07 0.16 41.57
C GLY A 204 -12.70 -0.53 41.65
N GLU A 205 -12.67 -1.86 41.76
CA GLU A 205 -11.42 -2.63 41.71
C GLU A 205 -10.74 -2.52 40.34
N ALA A 206 -11.53 -2.53 39.27
CA ALA A 206 -11.03 -2.32 37.90
C ALA A 206 -10.41 -0.94 37.72
N ALA A 207 -11.07 0.11 38.26
CA ALA A 207 -10.52 1.46 38.26
C ALA A 207 -9.19 1.54 39.02
N LEU A 208 -9.10 0.94 40.21
CA LEU A 208 -7.85 0.87 40.97
C LEU A 208 -6.73 0.17 40.18
N LEU A 209 -7.04 -0.96 39.54
CA LEU A 209 -6.06 -1.71 38.76
C LEU A 209 -5.54 -0.90 37.57
N LEU A 210 -6.45 -0.32 36.80
CA LEU A 210 -6.12 0.45 35.60
C LEU A 210 -5.35 1.73 35.94
N ASP A 211 -5.77 2.46 36.98
CA ASP A 211 -5.07 3.65 37.46
C ASP A 211 -3.66 3.30 37.99
N THR A 212 -3.51 2.16 38.68
CA THR A 212 -2.17 1.70 39.11
C THR A 212 -1.26 1.42 37.92
N ALA A 213 -1.80 0.78 36.88
CA ALA A 213 -1.03 0.41 35.70
C ALA A 213 -0.65 1.60 34.81
N THR A 214 -1.49 2.65 34.77
CA THR A 214 -1.40 3.72 33.74
C THR A 214 -1.01 5.09 34.28
N ARG A 215 -0.97 5.31 35.60
CA ARG A 215 -0.72 6.64 36.19
C ARG A 215 0.61 7.27 35.78
N ASP A 216 1.65 6.44 35.66
CA ASP A 216 3.03 6.85 35.38
C ASP A 216 3.45 6.49 33.94
N LEU A 217 2.50 6.04 33.10
CA LEU A 217 2.76 5.74 31.70
C LEU A 217 2.60 6.98 30.83
N THR A 218 3.55 7.16 29.92
CA THR A 218 3.41 8.06 28.78
C THR A 218 3.16 7.20 27.55
N ILE A 219 2.09 7.49 26.81
CA ILE A 219 1.78 6.76 25.57
C ILE A 219 2.14 7.67 24.40
N ILE A 220 3.04 7.18 23.54
CA ILE A 220 3.34 7.79 22.24
C ILE A 220 2.68 6.93 21.18
N THR A 221 1.79 7.53 20.39
CA THR A 221 1.09 6.84 19.32
C THR A 221 1.81 7.10 18.00
N THR A 222 2.06 6.06 17.21
CA THR A 222 2.43 6.18 15.81
C THR A 222 1.27 5.66 14.96
N MET A 223 0.83 6.45 13.99
CA MET A 223 0.03 5.96 12.87
C MET A 223 0.94 5.81 11.67
N SER A 224 1.06 4.61 11.12
CA SER A 224 2.01 4.35 10.03
C SER A 224 1.43 3.66 8.81
N THR A 225 1.98 4.07 7.67
CA THR A 225 1.75 3.53 6.33
C THR A 225 3.09 3.21 5.67
N SER A 226 3.07 2.53 4.53
CA SER A 226 4.19 2.38 3.60
C SER A 226 3.64 2.02 2.23
N ASP A 227 4.47 2.18 1.20
CA ASP A 227 4.23 1.64 -0.15
C ASP A 227 2.87 2.09 -0.72
N ILE A 228 2.45 3.33 -0.42
CA ILE A 228 1.15 3.83 -0.87
C ILE A 228 1.06 3.79 -2.40
N HIS A 229 2.19 3.96 -3.08
CA HIS A 229 2.29 3.86 -4.54
C HIS A 229 1.22 4.71 -5.25
N GLY A 230 0.99 5.94 -4.76
CA GLY A 230 -0.01 6.84 -5.34
C GLY A 230 -1.46 6.36 -5.23
N ASN A 231 -1.76 5.27 -4.52
CA ASN A 231 -3.11 4.74 -4.32
C ASN A 231 -3.89 5.57 -3.31
N MET A 232 -4.36 6.74 -3.76
CA MET A 232 -5.08 7.70 -2.91
C MET A 232 -6.59 7.44 -2.87
N VAL A 233 -7.13 6.75 -3.86
CA VAL A 233 -8.56 6.43 -4.00
C VAL A 233 -8.85 5.00 -3.55
N PRO A 234 -10.03 4.72 -2.97
CA PRO A 234 -10.44 3.35 -2.69
C PRO A 234 -10.46 2.49 -3.95
N TYR A 235 -10.13 1.21 -3.81
CA TYR A 235 -10.10 0.25 -4.90
C TYR A 235 -10.54 -1.14 -4.43
N THR A 236 -10.85 -2.03 -5.38
CA THR A 236 -11.11 -3.44 -5.11
C THR A 236 -9.89 -4.26 -5.59
N PRO A 237 -9.12 -4.89 -4.68
CA PRO A 237 -7.98 -5.71 -5.05
C PRO A 237 -8.39 -6.84 -6.00
N SER A 238 -7.48 -7.22 -6.91
CA SER A 238 -7.71 -8.33 -7.84
C SER A 238 -8.05 -9.62 -7.07
N GLY A 239 -9.17 -10.25 -7.43
CA GLY A 239 -9.65 -11.47 -6.77
C GLY A 239 -10.45 -11.24 -5.49
N SER A 240 -10.50 -10.02 -4.96
CA SER A 240 -11.34 -9.67 -3.82
C SER A 240 -12.72 -9.16 -4.25
N SER A 241 -13.69 -9.28 -3.34
CA SER A 241 -15.02 -8.65 -3.46
C SER A 241 -15.19 -7.43 -2.54
N ILE A 242 -14.13 -7.07 -1.81
CA ILE A 242 -14.14 -6.03 -0.79
C ILE A 242 -13.38 -4.82 -1.31
N GLU A 243 -14.00 -3.65 -1.23
CA GLU A 243 -13.33 -2.38 -1.47
C GLU A 243 -12.53 -1.96 -0.23
N VAL A 244 -11.26 -1.62 -0.44
CA VAL A 244 -10.33 -1.17 0.59
C VAL A 244 -9.59 0.09 0.12
N GLY A 245 -8.75 0.64 1.00
CA GLY A 245 -7.91 1.78 0.71
C GLY A 245 -8.64 3.13 0.76
N GLY A 246 -7.92 4.17 0.32
CA GLY A 246 -8.40 5.54 0.28
C GLY A 246 -7.75 6.44 1.35
N SER A 247 -6.95 7.40 0.91
CA SER A 247 -6.21 8.30 1.80
C SER A 247 -7.11 9.22 2.63
N ALA A 248 -8.32 9.53 2.15
CA ALA A 248 -9.31 10.24 2.94
C ALA A 248 -9.79 9.42 4.16
N ARG A 249 -9.84 8.08 4.06
CA ARG A 249 -10.16 7.19 5.19
C ARG A 249 -9.01 7.11 6.19
N ALA A 250 -7.77 7.04 5.69
CA ALA A 250 -6.57 7.12 6.52
C ALA A 250 -6.51 8.43 7.32
N ALA A 251 -6.76 9.56 6.65
CA ALA A 251 -6.78 10.89 7.27
C ALA A 251 -7.74 10.96 8.46
N TRP A 252 -8.95 10.40 8.32
CA TRP A 252 -9.92 10.37 9.42
C TRP A 252 -9.41 9.57 10.62
N LEU A 253 -8.73 8.44 10.38
CA LEU A 253 -8.13 7.62 11.45
C LEU A 253 -6.97 8.35 12.13
N PHE A 254 -6.18 9.12 11.38
CA PHE A 254 -5.10 9.95 11.94
C PHE A 254 -5.67 11.06 12.84
N ASP A 255 -6.70 11.77 12.38
CA ASP A 255 -7.42 12.77 13.19
C ASP A 255 -8.02 12.16 14.47
N GLU A 256 -8.60 10.96 14.38
CA GLU A 256 -9.14 10.26 15.54
C GLU A 256 -8.04 9.81 16.50
N ALA A 257 -6.87 9.40 16.00
CA ALA A 257 -5.69 9.10 16.81
C ALA A 257 -5.20 10.34 17.57
N GLU A 258 -5.01 11.47 16.88
CA GLU A 258 -4.60 12.74 17.50
C GLU A 258 -5.62 13.23 18.54
N ARG A 259 -6.92 13.09 18.26
CA ARG A 259 -7.99 13.47 19.20
C ARG A 259 -7.96 12.62 20.46
N ARG A 260 -7.56 11.34 20.36
CA ARG A 260 -7.45 10.40 21.49
C ARG A 260 -6.14 10.57 22.25
N ASN A 261 -5.06 10.85 21.55
CA ASN A 261 -3.75 11.08 22.11
C ASN A 261 -3.04 12.22 21.34
N PRO A 262 -2.89 13.41 21.92
CA PRO A 262 -2.15 14.49 21.27
C PRO A 262 -0.65 14.20 21.12
N ASN A 263 -0.14 13.11 21.73
CA ASN A 263 1.21 12.62 21.53
C ASN A 263 1.27 11.60 20.38
N THR A 264 0.69 11.96 19.24
CA THR A 264 0.65 11.13 18.03
C THR A 264 1.67 11.60 17.01
N LEU A 265 2.30 10.64 16.33
CA LEU A 265 3.19 10.83 15.19
C LEU A 265 2.61 10.11 13.97
N ILE A 266 2.60 10.77 12.82
CA ILE A 266 2.12 10.18 11.55
C ILE A 266 3.33 9.92 10.65
N LEU A 267 3.60 8.65 10.31
CA LEU A 267 4.87 8.21 9.73
C LEU A 267 4.66 7.34 8.47
N ASP A 268 5.54 7.44 7.48
CA ASP A 268 5.49 6.61 6.27
C ASP A 268 6.80 5.86 5.99
N GLY A 269 6.68 4.60 5.62
CA GLY A 269 7.78 3.72 5.25
C GLY A 269 8.34 3.94 3.84
N GLY A 270 7.89 4.93 3.06
CA GLY A 270 8.42 5.26 1.72
C GLY A 270 7.58 4.74 0.56
N ASP A 271 8.00 5.04 -0.68
CA ASP A 271 7.34 4.66 -1.94
C ASP A 271 5.90 5.18 -2.11
N SER A 272 5.66 6.38 -1.59
CA SER A 272 4.36 7.06 -1.65
C SER A 272 4.05 7.83 -2.96
N PRO A 273 5.00 8.52 -3.62
CA PRO A 273 4.68 9.47 -4.71
C PRO A 273 4.49 8.92 -6.15
N TYR A 274 4.57 7.61 -6.38
CA TYR A 274 4.65 7.03 -7.74
C TYR A 274 3.65 5.89 -7.94
N ASN A 275 3.26 5.59 -9.21
CA ASN A 275 2.63 4.35 -9.73
C ASN A 275 1.20 4.51 -10.28
N THR A 276 0.31 5.29 -9.66
CA THR A 276 -1.04 5.52 -10.23
C THR A 276 -1.06 6.63 -11.28
N ASP A 277 -2.06 6.63 -12.18
CA ASP A 277 -2.25 7.71 -13.16
C ASP A 277 -2.34 9.10 -12.49
N LEU A 278 -3.00 9.18 -11.33
CA LEU A 278 -3.13 10.42 -10.54
C LEU A 278 -1.75 10.94 -10.08
N ALA A 279 -0.91 10.04 -9.58
CA ALA A 279 0.45 10.36 -9.16
C ALA A 279 1.36 10.68 -10.35
N ASN A 280 1.33 9.85 -11.40
CA ASN A 280 2.21 9.95 -12.55
C ASN A 280 1.97 11.23 -13.36
N ILE A 281 0.71 11.60 -13.62
CA ILE A 281 0.38 12.82 -14.36
C ILE A 281 0.73 14.09 -13.56
N SER A 282 0.64 14.03 -12.24
CA SER A 282 1.02 15.14 -11.36
C SER A 282 2.51 15.16 -11.00
N LEU A 283 3.30 14.17 -11.46
CA LEU A 283 4.69 13.92 -11.07
C LEU A 283 4.88 13.83 -9.55
N GLY A 284 3.96 13.15 -8.87
CA GLY A 284 3.94 12.92 -7.43
C GLY A 284 3.33 14.02 -6.57
N LYS A 285 2.92 15.16 -7.16
CA LYS A 285 2.35 16.29 -6.41
C LYS A 285 1.03 15.93 -5.71
N SER A 286 0.21 15.08 -6.34
CA SER A 286 -1.03 14.62 -5.73
C SER A 286 -0.77 13.88 -4.41
N SER A 287 0.25 13.03 -4.37
CA SER A 287 0.64 12.31 -3.15
C SER A 287 1.12 13.27 -2.07
N VAL A 288 2.05 14.17 -2.41
CA VAL A 288 2.59 15.14 -1.44
C VAL A 288 1.50 16.05 -0.87
N ASP A 289 0.56 16.53 -1.69
CA ASP A 289 -0.52 17.39 -1.19
C ASP A 289 -1.51 16.65 -0.28
N VAL A 290 -1.84 15.41 -0.63
CA VAL A 290 -2.68 14.56 0.22
C VAL A 290 -1.98 14.27 1.55
N MET A 291 -0.69 13.91 1.53
CA MET A 291 0.09 13.66 2.74
C MET A 291 0.28 14.92 3.59
N ASN A 292 0.46 16.09 2.97
CA ASN A 292 0.46 17.38 3.66
C ASN A 292 -0.85 17.63 4.41
N ALA A 293 -1.99 17.30 3.79
CA ALA A 293 -3.30 17.46 4.40
C ALA A 293 -3.58 16.40 5.48
N GLN A 294 -3.03 15.20 5.35
CA GLN A 294 -3.07 14.13 6.35
C GLN A 294 -2.21 14.42 7.60
N GLY A 295 -1.29 15.39 7.53
CA GLY A 295 -0.48 15.78 8.67
C GLY A 295 0.67 14.83 8.98
N TYR A 296 1.29 14.23 7.95
CA TYR A 296 2.52 13.45 8.14
C TYR A 296 3.59 14.26 8.87
N ASP A 297 4.40 13.56 9.66
CA ASP A 297 5.56 14.13 10.35
C ASP A 297 6.85 13.80 9.62
N ALA A 298 6.99 12.55 9.18
CA ALA A 298 8.15 12.09 8.44
C ALA A 298 7.81 10.91 7.52
N THR A 299 8.57 10.81 6.43
CA THR A 299 8.65 9.67 5.53
C THR A 299 10.12 9.30 5.35
N VAL A 300 10.40 8.07 4.92
CA VAL A 300 11.72 7.70 4.39
C VAL A 300 11.64 7.63 2.86
N LEU A 301 12.74 7.93 2.15
CA LEU A 301 12.81 7.67 0.72
C LEU A 301 12.88 6.17 0.46
N GLY A 302 11.97 5.66 -0.38
CA GLY A 302 12.08 4.33 -0.97
C GLY A 302 12.63 4.37 -2.39
N ASN A 303 12.71 3.21 -3.05
CA ASN A 303 13.24 3.14 -4.42
C ASN A 303 12.37 3.88 -5.44
N HIS A 304 11.05 3.81 -5.32
CA HIS A 304 10.12 4.44 -6.26
C HIS A 304 10.00 5.95 -6.05
N ASP A 305 10.50 6.51 -4.95
CA ASP A 305 10.69 7.96 -4.82
C ASP A 305 11.67 8.51 -5.88
N PHE A 306 12.56 7.66 -6.42
CA PHE A 306 13.54 8.01 -7.47
C PHE A 306 13.05 7.73 -8.90
N ASP A 307 11.79 7.36 -9.12
CA ASP A 307 11.26 7.06 -10.46
C ASP A 307 10.99 8.27 -11.34
N TYR A 308 10.86 9.44 -10.73
CA TYR A 308 11.01 10.71 -11.42
C TYR A 308 12.47 11.18 -11.36
N SER A 309 12.81 12.29 -12.04
CA SER A 309 14.16 12.86 -11.91
C SER A 309 14.47 13.26 -10.46
N PHE A 310 15.73 13.20 -10.04
CA PHE A 310 16.12 13.67 -8.71
C PHE A 310 15.75 15.14 -8.48
N ASP A 311 15.84 15.99 -9.52
CA ASP A 311 15.33 17.37 -9.46
C ASP A 311 13.83 17.46 -9.13
N ASN A 312 13.02 16.53 -9.66
CA ASN A 312 11.61 16.45 -9.30
C ASN A 312 11.44 16.03 -7.83
N LEU A 313 12.20 15.03 -7.37
CA LEU A 313 12.17 14.59 -5.98
C LEU A 313 12.57 15.72 -5.01
N LEU A 314 13.58 16.51 -5.34
CA LEU A 314 13.93 17.73 -4.57
C LEU A 314 12.78 18.74 -4.56
N SER A 315 12.09 18.93 -5.70
CA SER A 315 10.91 19.79 -5.76
C SER A 315 9.71 19.26 -4.97
N LEU A 316 9.57 17.93 -4.84
CA LEU A 316 8.57 17.30 -3.99
C LEU A 316 8.90 17.51 -2.51
N ALA A 317 10.18 17.36 -2.14
CA ALA A 317 10.66 17.64 -0.79
C ALA A 317 10.46 19.11 -0.38
N ASP A 318 10.72 20.05 -1.29
CA ASP A 318 10.44 21.48 -1.05
C ASP A 318 8.94 21.79 -0.91
N ARG A 319 8.06 20.92 -1.43
CA ARG A 319 6.60 21.02 -1.35
C ARG A 319 6.04 20.35 -0.09
N ALA A 320 6.75 19.36 0.46
CA ALA A 320 6.32 18.63 1.64
C ALA A 320 6.26 19.55 2.88
N GLU A 321 5.20 19.41 3.68
CA GLU A 321 5.07 20.01 5.02
C GLU A 321 5.61 19.06 6.12
N TYR A 322 6.12 17.90 5.71
CA TYR A 322 6.71 16.84 6.53
C TYR A 322 8.17 16.58 6.14
N ALA A 323 8.93 15.89 6.99
CA ALA A 323 10.32 15.57 6.67
C ALA A 323 10.40 14.35 5.74
N MET A 324 11.13 14.46 4.62
CA MET A 324 11.52 13.30 3.81
C MET A 324 12.94 12.92 4.23
N LEU A 325 13.15 11.73 4.77
CA LEU A 325 14.40 11.33 5.40
C LEU A 325 15.16 10.30 4.55
N SER A 326 16.49 10.39 4.50
CA SER A 326 17.34 9.34 3.91
C SER A 326 18.82 9.50 4.29
N ALA A 327 19.25 8.82 5.36
CA ALA A 327 20.59 8.96 5.90
C ALA A 327 21.74 8.63 4.95
N ASN A 328 21.49 7.78 3.94
CA ASN A 328 22.51 7.22 3.06
C ASN A 328 22.45 7.70 1.60
N THR A 329 21.63 8.69 1.27
CA THR A 329 21.57 9.29 -0.09
C THR A 329 22.45 10.54 -0.17
N TYR A 330 23.47 10.52 -1.03
CA TYR A 330 24.46 11.59 -1.19
C TYR A 330 24.56 12.09 -2.63
N TRP A 331 25.00 13.32 -2.82
CA TRP A 331 25.52 13.76 -4.11
C TRP A 331 26.83 13.04 -4.44
N LYS A 332 27.14 12.86 -5.73
CA LYS A 332 28.41 12.22 -6.17
C LYS A 332 29.70 12.92 -5.73
N ASP A 333 29.61 14.19 -5.34
CA ASP A 333 30.75 14.90 -4.77
C ASP A 333 30.96 14.61 -3.26
N GLY A 334 30.12 13.74 -2.68
CA GLY A 334 30.13 13.32 -1.29
C GLY A 334 29.38 14.26 -0.35
N THR A 335 28.71 15.30 -0.87
CA THR A 335 27.89 16.19 -0.05
C THR A 335 26.48 15.63 0.17
N TYR A 336 25.83 16.07 1.25
CA TYR A 336 24.50 15.61 1.62
C TYR A 336 23.42 16.54 1.02
N PRO A 337 22.33 16.01 0.41
CA PRO A 337 21.20 16.82 -0.03
C PRO A 337 20.45 17.40 1.18
N GLU A 338 20.36 18.73 1.26
CA GLU A 338 19.80 19.40 2.44
C GLU A 338 18.30 19.14 2.66
N GLN A 339 17.59 18.74 1.60
CA GLN A 339 16.17 18.37 1.64
C GLN A 339 15.90 17.07 2.40
N PHE A 340 16.89 16.18 2.49
CA PHE A 340 16.69 14.81 2.96
C PHE A 340 17.40 14.51 4.28
N GLU A 341 17.19 15.30 5.33
CA GLU A 341 17.88 15.14 6.63
C GLU A 341 17.94 13.66 7.09
N PRO A 342 19.06 13.21 7.72
CA PRO A 342 19.23 11.80 8.08
C PRO A 342 18.26 11.38 9.19
N TYR A 343 17.93 12.32 10.08
CA TYR A 343 16.94 12.16 11.13
C TYR A 343 16.41 13.53 11.57
N ILE A 344 15.24 13.52 12.21
CA ILE A 344 14.69 14.66 12.97
C ILE A 344 14.46 14.26 14.42
N VAL A 345 14.42 15.23 15.33
CA VAL A 345 14.05 15.02 16.74
C VAL A 345 12.81 15.81 17.07
N LYS A 346 11.76 15.13 17.56
CA LYS A 346 10.50 15.74 18.00
C LYS A 346 10.32 15.53 19.50
N GLU A 347 9.81 16.55 20.19
CA GLU A 347 9.38 16.41 21.59
C GLU A 347 7.87 16.17 21.63
N VAL A 348 7.46 14.99 22.11
CA VAL A 348 6.05 14.54 22.17
C VAL A 348 5.79 13.97 23.55
N GLY A 349 4.75 14.44 24.25
CA GLY A 349 4.46 13.98 25.61
C GLY A 349 5.56 14.26 26.65
N GLY A 350 6.51 15.16 26.36
CA GLY A 350 7.69 15.40 27.19
C GLY A 350 8.84 14.41 26.96
N VAL A 351 8.74 13.57 25.93
CA VAL A 351 9.74 12.58 25.49
C VAL A 351 10.34 13.07 24.18
N LYS A 352 11.66 12.99 24.03
CA LYS A 352 12.32 13.24 22.75
C LYS A 352 12.36 11.97 21.92
N VAL A 353 11.77 12.04 20.73
CA VAL A 353 11.73 10.95 19.76
C VAL A 353 12.58 11.36 18.57
N ALA A 354 13.66 10.62 18.32
CA ALA A 354 14.39 10.70 17.07
C ALA A 354 13.71 9.81 16.03
N ILE A 355 13.54 10.33 14.82
CA ILE A 355 13.01 9.60 13.67
C ILE A 355 14.10 9.58 12.62
N VAL A 356 14.67 8.42 12.36
CA VAL A 356 15.81 8.19 11.46
C VAL A 356 15.29 7.58 10.16
N GLY A 357 15.76 8.05 9.00
CA GLY A 357 15.42 7.46 7.70
C GLY A 357 16.57 6.67 7.11
N LEU A 358 16.33 5.45 6.62
CA LEU A 358 17.33 4.63 5.94
C LEU A 358 16.78 4.01 4.66
N THR A 359 17.46 4.25 3.53
CA THR A 359 17.04 3.84 2.18
C THR A 359 17.90 2.69 1.68
N ASP A 360 17.33 1.80 0.88
CA ASP A 360 18.07 0.68 0.27
C ASP A 360 19.22 1.21 -0.61
N ASP A 361 20.46 0.81 -0.34
CA ASP A 361 21.60 1.21 -1.17
C ASP A 361 21.63 0.56 -2.57
N GLY A 362 20.73 -0.41 -2.77
CA GLY A 362 20.34 -1.01 -4.04
C GLY A 362 19.36 -0.17 -4.87
N SER A 363 18.71 0.87 -4.31
CA SER A 363 17.70 1.68 -5.02
C SER A 363 18.21 2.32 -6.33
N LYS A 364 19.53 2.55 -6.46
CA LYS A 364 20.14 2.99 -7.72
C LYS A 364 19.89 2.06 -8.91
N ALA A 365 19.63 0.77 -8.65
CA ALA A 365 19.46 -0.26 -9.67
C ALA A 365 18.00 -0.53 -10.05
N THR A 366 17.05 -0.06 -9.23
CA THR A 366 15.61 -0.31 -9.35
C THR A 366 14.86 0.83 -10.04
N THR A 367 15.55 1.91 -10.40
CA THR A 367 15.01 3.04 -11.15
C THR A 367 15.85 3.35 -12.39
N HIS A 368 15.38 4.27 -13.24
CA HIS A 368 16.08 4.66 -14.45
C HIS A 368 17.40 5.38 -14.12
N TYR A 369 18.52 4.94 -14.72
CA TYR A 369 19.87 5.48 -14.45
C TYR A 369 19.96 7.01 -14.50
N ALA A 370 19.26 7.64 -15.46
CA ALA A 370 19.26 9.10 -15.60
C ALA A 370 18.66 9.83 -14.39
N ASN A 371 17.78 9.19 -13.61
CA ASN A 371 17.18 9.77 -12.41
C ASN A 371 18.17 9.81 -11.25
N THR A 372 19.10 8.86 -11.17
CA THR A 372 20.06 8.73 -10.07
C THR A 372 21.49 9.05 -10.48
N GLN A 373 21.72 9.53 -11.71
CA GLN A 373 23.06 9.74 -12.27
C GLN A 373 23.91 10.79 -11.50
N ASP A 374 23.29 11.66 -10.72
CA ASP A 374 23.96 12.73 -9.97
C ASP A 374 24.14 12.41 -8.48
N ILE A 375 23.59 11.30 -8.01
CA ILE A 375 23.65 10.84 -6.62
C ILE A 375 24.39 9.50 -6.49
N ASP A 376 24.80 9.20 -5.26
CA ASP A 376 25.36 7.92 -4.83
C ASP A 376 24.66 7.49 -3.53
N PHE A 377 24.57 6.17 -3.34
CA PHE A 377 24.04 5.56 -2.13
C PHE A 377 25.20 4.96 -1.33
N HIS A 378 25.34 5.40 -0.08
CA HIS A 378 26.33 4.84 0.85
C HIS A 378 25.78 3.57 1.52
N ASP A 379 26.69 2.73 2.05
CA ASP A 379 26.32 1.48 2.71
C ASP A 379 25.34 1.75 3.85
N GLN A 380 24.16 1.14 3.73
CA GLN A 380 23.05 1.40 4.65
C GLN A 380 23.33 0.93 6.08
N TRP A 381 24.18 -0.08 6.28
CA TRP A 381 24.47 -0.62 7.61
C TRP A 381 25.50 0.23 8.35
N GLU A 382 26.59 0.63 7.67
CA GLU A 382 27.61 1.50 8.23
C GLU A 382 27.03 2.88 8.58
N VAL A 383 26.33 3.50 7.63
CA VAL A 383 25.71 4.82 7.83
C VAL A 383 24.55 4.74 8.82
N GLY A 384 23.72 3.70 8.73
CA GLY A 384 22.60 3.51 9.65
C GLY A 384 23.05 3.40 11.10
N GLN A 385 24.11 2.62 11.38
CA GLN A 385 24.65 2.54 12.75
C GLN A 385 25.25 3.85 13.25
N GLU A 386 25.95 4.60 12.38
CA GLU A 386 26.51 5.90 12.75
C GLU A 386 25.41 6.90 13.11
N VAL A 387 24.37 6.99 12.28
CA VAL A 387 23.27 7.95 12.47
C VAL A 387 22.40 7.58 13.68
N VAL A 388 22.08 6.30 13.87
CA VAL A 388 21.34 5.86 15.06
C VAL A 388 22.11 6.18 16.34
N ALA A 389 23.43 6.00 16.37
CA ALA A 389 24.24 6.38 17.54
C ALA A 389 24.23 7.90 17.83
N GLN A 390 24.08 8.75 16.80
CA GLN A 390 23.91 10.19 16.97
C GLN A 390 22.51 10.53 17.50
N ALA A 391 21.48 9.91 16.92
CA ALA A 391 20.08 10.07 17.32
C ALA A 391 19.84 9.63 18.78
N ASP A 392 20.34 8.46 19.17
CA ASP A 392 20.23 7.89 20.52
C ASP A 392 20.91 8.78 21.59
N ALA A 393 21.99 9.47 21.23
CA ALA A 393 22.64 10.41 22.14
C ALA A 393 21.80 11.69 22.44
N GLU A 394 20.79 11.98 21.63
CA GLU A 394 19.99 13.21 21.68
C GLU A 394 18.52 13.00 22.06
N ALA A 395 18.03 11.76 21.97
CA ALA A 395 16.64 11.37 22.17
C ALA A 395 16.47 10.31 23.27
N ASP A 396 15.24 10.17 23.75
CA ASP A 396 14.85 9.13 24.72
C ASP A 396 14.31 7.88 24.00
N VAL A 397 13.81 8.04 22.77
CA VAL A 397 13.32 6.97 21.89
C VAL A 397 13.84 7.17 20.48
N VAL A 398 14.29 6.09 19.84
CA VAL A 398 14.69 6.06 18.43
C VAL A 398 13.70 5.22 17.61
N ILE A 399 13.05 5.87 16.64
CA ILE A 399 12.21 5.23 15.63
C ILE A 399 12.97 5.25 14.29
N MET A 400 13.21 4.09 13.72
CA MET A 400 13.78 3.94 12.38
C MET A 400 12.65 3.78 11.36
N LEU A 401 12.65 4.62 10.33
CA LEU A 401 11.91 4.43 9.08
C LEU A 401 12.88 3.79 8.09
N SER A 402 12.65 2.54 7.72
CA SER A 402 13.52 1.76 6.84
C SER A 402 12.78 1.40 5.55
N HIS A 403 13.40 1.64 4.41
CA HIS A 403 12.88 1.17 3.12
C HIS A 403 13.89 0.23 2.48
N LEU A 404 14.07 -0.96 3.07
CA LEU A 404 15.13 -1.92 2.73
C LEU A 404 14.59 -3.24 2.19
N HIS A 405 13.32 -3.30 1.79
CA HIS A 405 12.67 -4.52 1.35
C HIS A 405 12.90 -5.66 2.36
N GLY A 406 13.33 -6.84 1.90
CA GLY A 406 13.59 -8.00 2.74
C GLY A 406 14.67 -7.76 3.82
N GLY A 407 15.42 -6.66 3.72
CA GLY A 407 16.40 -6.22 4.71
C GLY A 407 15.79 -5.64 5.99
N ASN A 408 14.53 -5.21 6.01
CA ASN A 408 13.89 -4.57 7.18
C ASN A 408 14.02 -5.42 8.45
N ASN A 409 13.60 -6.69 8.40
CA ASN A 409 13.70 -7.61 9.55
C ASN A 409 15.14 -7.90 10.03
N THR A 410 16.16 -7.48 9.27
CA THR A 410 17.57 -7.60 9.68
C THR A 410 18.12 -6.35 10.35
N VAL A 411 17.44 -5.20 10.24
CA VAL A 411 17.83 -3.92 10.85
C VAL A 411 18.15 -4.07 12.34
N PRO A 412 17.29 -4.67 13.18
CA PRO A 412 17.56 -4.77 14.62
C PRO A 412 18.78 -5.65 14.97
N THR A 413 19.21 -6.52 14.05
CA THR A 413 20.40 -7.40 14.25
C THR A 413 21.70 -6.78 13.75
N ARG A 414 21.61 -5.64 13.06
CA ARG A 414 22.72 -4.95 12.39
C ARG A 414 22.97 -3.57 12.94
N ILE A 415 21.93 -2.92 13.48
CA ILE A 415 21.97 -1.56 13.98
C ILE A 415 21.44 -1.57 15.41
N ASP A 416 22.33 -1.34 16.37
CA ASP A 416 22.00 -1.21 17.79
C ASP A 416 21.41 0.17 18.08
N GLY A 417 20.50 0.26 19.07
CA GLY A 417 19.95 1.53 19.57
C GLY A 417 18.59 1.93 18.97
N ILE A 418 17.84 0.98 18.43
CA ILE A 418 16.52 1.21 17.83
C ILE A 418 15.43 0.64 18.76
N ASP A 419 14.46 1.45 19.17
CA ASP A 419 13.30 0.99 19.94
C ASP A 419 12.20 0.43 19.03
N MET A 420 11.99 1.09 17.89
CA MET A 420 10.96 0.73 16.91
C MET A 420 11.47 0.93 15.48
N GLU A 421 11.12 -0.01 14.61
CA GLU A 421 11.33 0.06 13.17
C GLU A 421 9.98 0.05 12.46
N ILE A 422 9.81 0.91 11.46
CA ILE A 422 8.70 0.91 10.51
C ILE A 422 9.29 0.68 9.13
N GLY A 423 9.04 -0.51 8.58
CA GLY A 423 9.59 -0.92 7.28
C GLY A 423 8.73 -0.55 6.08
N GLY A 424 9.33 -0.44 4.90
CA GLY A 424 8.68 -0.35 3.59
C GLY A 424 9.38 -1.22 2.52
N GLY A 425 8.77 -1.36 1.35
CA GLY A 425 9.28 -2.09 0.18
C GLY A 425 8.93 -3.58 0.13
N ASN A 426 8.20 -4.10 1.12
CA ASN A 426 7.87 -5.53 1.21
C ASN A 426 6.42 -5.86 0.86
N ASP A 427 5.51 -4.89 0.91
CA ASP A 427 4.05 -5.09 0.77
C ASP A 427 3.48 -6.17 1.71
N ILE A 428 4.10 -6.36 2.88
CA ILE A 428 3.71 -7.41 3.84
C ILE A 428 2.76 -6.84 4.88
N PHE A 429 1.58 -7.47 4.99
CA PHE A 429 0.68 -7.32 6.13
C PHE A 429 1.04 -8.31 7.24
N GLY A 430 1.05 -7.85 8.48
CA GLY A 430 1.43 -8.69 9.61
C GLY A 430 1.46 -7.95 10.94
N ARG A 431 1.46 -8.73 12.03
CA ARG A 431 1.72 -8.19 13.36
C ARG A 431 3.19 -7.82 13.54
N PRO A 432 3.51 -6.91 14.48
CA PRO A 432 4.87 -6.55 14.76
C PRO A 432 5.71 -7.74 15.22
N LEU A 433 6.96 -7.78 14.79
CA LEU A 433 7.96 -8.68 15.33
C LEU A 433 8.66 -8.01 16.52
N ASN A 434 9.10 -8.80 17.49
CA ASN A 434 10.04 -8.33 18.50
C ASN A 434 11.39 -9.00 18.23
N ILE A 435 12.35 -8.23 17.73
CA ILE A 435 13.69 -8.72 17.36
C ILE A 435 14.69 -7.95 18.20
N GLU A 436 15.40 -8.66 19.07
CA GLU A 436 16.44 -8.11 19.97
C GLU A 436 15.98 -6.90 20.81
N GLY A 437 14.68 -6.79 21.09
CA GLY A 437 14.08 -5.69 21.86
C GLY A 437 13.42 -4.61 21.01
N THR A 438 13.72 -4.55 19.71
CA THR A 438 13.11 -3.63 18.76
C THR A 438 11.74 -4.14 18.28
N VAL A 439 10.76 -3.23 18.23
CA VAL A 439 9.44 -3.49 17.65
C VAL A 439 9.48 -3.22 16.15
N VAL A 440 9.39 -4.27 15.32
CA VAL A 440 9.43 -4.16 13.86
C VAL A 440 8.02 -4.21 13.29
N VAL A 441 7.58 -3.12 12.68
CA VAL A 441 6.26 -2.97 12.07
C VAL A 441 6.36 -3.06 10.56
N ASN A 442 5.52 -3.92 9.97
CA ASN A 442 5.31 -3.99 8.52
C ASN A 442 3.93 -3.36 8.20
N PRO A 443 3.90 -2.15 7.62
CA PRO A 443 2.65 -1.40 7.49
C PRO A 443 1.68 -1.92 6.42
N GLY A 444 2.06 -2.91 5.61
CA GLY A 444 1.32 -3.35 4.44
C GLY A 444 1.81 -2.63 3.19
N GLY A 445 0.91 -2.38 2.24
CA GLY A 445 1.21 -1.61 1.04
C GLY A 445 -0.05 -1.18 0.29
N VAL A 446 0.17 -0.46 -0.82
CA VAL A 446 -0.82 0.08 -1.76
C VAL A 446 -1.99 0.81 -1.09
N GLY A 447 -1.72 1.47 0.04
CA GLY A 447 -2.71 2.23 0.79
C GLY A 447 -3.86 1.39 1.37
N THR A 448 -3.71 0.07 1.51
CA THR A 448 -4.79 -0.83 1.97
C THR A 448 -5.18 -0.60 3.45
N CYS A 449 -4.20 -0.30 4.30
CA CYS A 449 -4.37 -0.26 5.74
C CYS A 449 -3.49 0.79 6.41
N VAL A 450 -3.82 1.13 7.65
CA VAL A 450 -3.01 1.97 8.53
C VAL A 450 -2.73 1.21 9.82
N ASN A 451 -1.59 1.49 10.45
CA ASN A 451 -1.15 0.75 11.62
C ASN A 451 -1.08 1.70 12.80
N GLN A 452 -1.81 1.38 13.87
CA GLN A 452 -1.65 2.07 15.13
C GLN A 452 -0.68 1.28 16.00
N THR A 453 0.45 1.90 16.36
CA THR A 453 1.33 1.39 17.42
C THR A 453 1.37 2.41 18.54
N ASN A 454 1.03 1.99 19.75
CA ASN A 454 1.20 2.83 20.93
C ASN A 454 2.39 2.32 21.71
N LEU A 455 3.49 3.06 21.74
CA LEU A 455 4.62 2.79 22.62
C LEU A 455 4.23 3.24 24.03
N ASN A 456 4.27 2.31 24.98
CA ASN A 456 4.00 2.56 26.38
C ASN A 456 5.32 2.79 27.10
N LEU A 457 5.58 4.03 27.50
CA LEU A 457 6.81 4.42 28.17
C LEU A 457 6.59 4.57 29.67
N LYS A 458 7.60 4.19 30.44
CA LYS A 458 7.69 4.46 31.87
C LYS A 458 9.07 5.01 32.17
N ASP A 459 9.13 6.14 32.88
CA ASP A 459 10.40 6.80 33.23
C ASP A 459 11.31 7.13 32.02
N GLY A 460 10.71 7.33 30.83
CA GLY A 460 11.42 7.64 29.58
C GLY A 460 11.82 6.41 28.76
N GLU A 461 11.65 5.19 29.26
CA GLU A 461 12.01 3.95 28.56
C GLU A 461 10.77 3.22 28.03
N VAL A 462 10.89 2.59 26.86
CA VAL A 462 9.82 1.77 26.26
C VAL A 462 9.62 0.48 27.07
N LEU A 463 8.47 0.36 27.70
CA LEU A 463 8.08 -0.83 28.46
C LEU A 463 7.42 -1.89 27.57
N GLY A 464 6.65 -1.44 26.58
CA GLY A 464 5.86 -2.30 25.72
C GLY A 464 5.08 -1.52 24.67
N TYR A 465 4.19 -2.21 23.96
CA TYR A 465 3.38 -1.57 22.92
C TYR A 465 1.98 -2.18 22.81
N THR A 466 1.00 -1.41 22.33
CA THR A 466 -0.22 -1.99 21.74
C THR A 466 -0.23 -1.79 20.23
N PHE A 467 -0.80 -2.73 19.48
CA PHE A 467 -0.82 -2.68 18.02
C PHE A 467 -2.17 -3.05 17.44
N ASN A 468 -2.63 -2.30 16.44
CA ASN A 468 -3.74 -2.64 15.55
C ASN A 468 -3.34 -2.39 14.09
N GLN A 469 -3.64 -3.35 13.20
CA GLN A 469 -3.57 -3.14 11.75
C GLN A 469 -4.99 -2.92 11.21
N ILE A 470 -5.29 -1.71 10.76
CA ILE A 470 -6.64 -1.25 10.44
C ILE A 470 -6.80 -1.16 8.93
N ILE A 471 -7.57 -2.09 8.34
CA ILE A 471 -7.94 -2.01 6.92
C ILE A 471 -8.85 -0.80 6.69
N LEU A 472 -8.57 -0.05 5.62
CA LEU A 472 -9.37 1.09 5.19
C LEU A 472 -10.62 0.63 4.42
N SER A 473 -11.54 -0.02 5.13
CA SER A 473 -12.81 -0.49 4.57
C SER A 473 -13.77 0.66 4.25
N SER A 474 -14.84 0.37 3.52
CA SER A 474 -15.90 1.34 3.22
C SER A 474 -16.70 1.83 4.44
N ASP A 475 -16.59 1.16 5.59
CA ASP A 475 -17.22 1.59 6.85
C ASP A 475 -16.34 2.63 7.60
N VAL A 476 -15.08 2.82 7.20
CA VAL A 476 -14.21 3.88 7.74
C VAL A 476 -14.67 5.23 7.15
N PRO A 477 -14.97 6.25 7.99
CA PRO A 477 -15.34 7.57 7.48
C PRO A 477 -14.21 8.24 6.69
N GLU A 478 -14.58 9.11 5.75
CA GLU A 478 -13.63 9.89 4.95
C GLU A 478 -13.46 11.30 5.52
N ASP A 479 -12.22 11.79 5.56
CA ASP A 479 -11.93 13.20 5.79
C ASP A 479 -12.31 14.04 4.56
N ALA A 480 -13.02 15.13 4.79
CA ALA A 480 -13.57 15.96 3.73
C ALA A 480 -12.54 16.88 3.06
N GLU A 481 -11.49 17.31 3.78
CA GLU A 481 -10.43 18.17 3.23
C GLU A 481 -9.53 17.37 2.30
N VAL A 482 -9.07 16.19 2.75
CA VAL A 482 -8.28 15.25 1.95
C VAL A 482 -9.06 14.75 0.75
N LYS A 483 -10.35 14.40 0.92
CA LYS A 483 -11.19 13.99 -0.20
C LYS A 483 -11.30 15.07 -1.28
N ALA A 484 -11.47 16.34 -0.88
CA ALA A 484 -11.56 17.43 -1.84
C ALA A 484 -10.26 17.60 -2.65
N ILE A 485 -9.09 17.43 -2.03
CA ILE A 485 -7.79 17.48 -2.73
C ILE A 485 -7.70 16.36 -3.77
N ILE A 486 -8.11 15.14 -3.41
CA ILE A 486 -8.12 14.00 -4.33
C ILE A 486 -9.09 14.26 -5.49
N GLU A 487 -10.29 14.77 -5.21
CA GLU A 487 -11.29 15.10 -6.22
C GLU A 487 -10.80 16.19 -7.20
N ASP A 488 -10.04 17.19 -6.72
CA ASP A 488 -9.45 18.22 -7.57
C ASP A 488 -8.42 17.62 -8.55
N TYR A 489 -7.51 16.76 -8.07
CA TYR A 489 -6.57 16.06 -8.95
C TYR A 489 -7.26 15.09 -9.91
N GLN A 490 -8.34 14.43 -9.46
CA GLN A 490 -9.13 13.55 -10.32
C GLN A 490 -9.82 14.34 -11.43
N ALA A 491 -10.34 15.54 -11.13
CA ALA A 491 -10.93 16.40 -12.14
C ALA A 491 -9.90 16.87 -13.19
N ASP A 492 -8.66 17.18 -12.76
CA ASP A 492 -7.57 17.51 -13.67
C ASP A 492 -7.17 16.30 -14.54
N LEU A 493 -7.15 15.10 -13.97
CA LEU A 493 -6.92 13.85 -14.70
C LEU A 493 -8.01 13.61 -15.75
N ASP A 494 -9.28 13.69 -15.35
CA ASP A 494 -10.43 13.51 -16.23
C ASP A 494 -10.41 14.51 -17.39
N ALA A 495 -10.09 15.77 -17.11
CA ALA A 495 -9.95 16.80 -18.14
C ALA A 495 -8.83 16.51 -19.14
N GLN A 496 -7.72 15.88 -18.70
CA GLN A 496 -6.65 15.44 -19.59
C GLN A 496 -7.07 14.24 -20.45
N MET A 497 -7.84 13.30 -19.88
CA MET A 497 -8.35 12.16 -20.62
C MET A 497 -9.31 12.57 -21.74
N GLU A 498 -10.05 13.68 -21.57
CA GLU A 498 -10.95 14.24 -22.59
C GLU A 498 -10.23 14.99 -23.74
N VAL A 499 -8.90 15.19 -23.66
CA VAL A 499 -8.17 15.94 -24.70
C VAL A 499 -8.23 15.18 -26.02
N VAL A 500 -8.86 15.81 -27.02
CA VAL A 500 -8.90 15.30 -28.40
C VAL A 500 -7.51 15.40 -29.02
N ILE A 501 -6.95 14.25 -29.36
CA ILE A 501 -5.65 14.11 -29.99
C ILE A 501 -5.76 13.81 -31.49
N GLY A 502 -6.91 13.36 -32.00
CA GLY A 502 -7.06 13.13 -33.43
C GLY A 502 -8.50 12.78 -33.85
N GLN A 503 -8.64 12.24 -35.05
CA GLN A 503 -9.91 11.79 -35.62
C GLN A 503 -9.80 10.38 -36.18
N CYS A 504 -10.69 9.47 -35.78
CA CYS A 504 -10.81 8.15 -36.39
C CYS A 504 -11.86 8.17 -37.51
N ALA A 505 -11.49 7.70 -38.70
CA ALA A 505 -12.36 7.74 -39.88
C ALA A 505 -13.58 6.81 -39.79
N SER A 506 -13.55 5.77 -38.95
CA SER A 506 -14.60 4.77 -38.80
C SER A 506 -14.49 4.04 -37.47
N ASP A 507 -15.57 3.40 -37.02
CA ASP A 507 -15.52 2.51 -35.87
C ASP A 507 -14.55 1.34 -36.14
N ILE A 508 -13.58 1.17 -35.25
CA ILE A 508 -12.62 0.07 -35.28
C ILE A 508 -12.96 -0.89 -34.15
N ALA A 509 -13.63 -1.97 -34.51
CA ALA A 509 -14.07 -2.99 -33.56
C ALA A 509 -12.88 -3.68 -32.88
N TRP A 510 -13.04 -3.91 -31.57
CA TRP A 510 -12.14 -4.75 -30.79
C TRP A 510 -12.89 -5.97 -30.27
N SER A 511 -12.19 -7.11 -30.24
CA SER A 511 -12.55 -8.23 -29.39
C SER A 511 -11.29 -9.03 -29.08
N SER A 512 -11.28 -9.71 -27.92
CA SER A 512 -10.17 -10.57 -27.52
C SER A 512 -9.77 -11.58 -28.61
N PRO A 513 -10.69 -12.29 -29.31
CA PRO A 513 -10.31 -13.19 -30.40
C PRO A 513 -9.65 -12.50 -31.60
N LEU A 514 -10.12 -11.30 -31.99
CA LEU A 514 -9.61 -10.59 -33.16
C LEU A 514 -8.13 -10.24 -33.01
N VAL A 515 -7.74 -9.63 -31.89
CA VAL A 515 -6.35 -9.21 -31.68
C VAL A 515 -5.42 -10.38 -31.35
N ARG A 516 -5.96 -11.54 -30.97
CA ARG A 516 -5.21 -12.72 -30.47
C ARG A 516 -5.11 -13.89 -31.44
N THR A 517 -5.73 -13.81 -32.63
CA THR A 517 -5.70 -14.95 -33.57
C THR A 517 -5.55 -14.56 -35.04
N GLN A 518 -5.59 -13.26 -35.36
CA GLN A 518 -5.51 -12.75 -36.72
C GLN A 518 -4.98 -11.31 -36.77
N GLU A 519 -4.75 -10.79 -37.97
CA GLU A 519 -4.46 -9.36 -38.18
C GLU A 519 -5.60 -8.49 -37.67
N SER A 520 -5.25 -7.40 -36.99
CA SER A 520 -6.18 -6.41 -36.47
C SER A 520 -5.77 -4.99 -36.88
N PRO A 521 -6.70 -4.12 -37.31
CA PRO A 521 -6.39 -2.72 -37.59
C PRO A 521 -5.78 -1.98 -36.40
N LEU A 522 -6.23 -2.28 -35.18
CA LEU A 522 -5.66 -1.70 -33.94
C LEU A 522 -4.24 -2.19 -33.70
N GLY A 523 -3.97 -3.46 -34.02
CA GLY A 523 -2.63 -4.04 -33.97
C GLY A 523 -1.68 -3.34 -34.92
N ASN A 524 -2.13 -3.09 -36.15
CA ASN A 524 -1.37 -2.35 -37.15
C ASN A 524 -1.07 -0.92 -36.68
N LEU A 525 -2.07 -0.18 -36.19
CA LEU A 525 -1.89 1.17 -35.64
C LEU A 525 -0.84 1.22 -34.52
N ALA A 526 -0.97 0.32 -33.54
CA ALA A 526 -0.10 0.31 -32.38
C ALA A 526 1.35 -0.03 -32.79
N ALA A 527 1.53 -1.07 -33.62
CA ALA A 527 2.85 -1.44 -34.14
C ALA A 527 3.46 -0.36 -35.04
N ASP A 528 2.65 0.35 -35.84
CA ASP A 528 3.12 1.48 -36.66
C ASP A 528 3.64 2.63 -35.79
N ALA A 529 2.93 2.97 -34.71
CA ALA A 529 3.37 3.99 -33.76
C ALA A 529 4.68 3.62 -33.05
N LEU A 530 4.87 2.36 -32.63
CA LEU A 530 6.16 1.90 -32.07
C LEU A 530 7.29 2.04 -33.09
N ARG A 531 7.04 1.58 -34.32
CA ARG A 531 8.04 1.56 -35.37
C ARG A 531 8.47 2.99 -35.74
N ASP A 532 7.51 3.89 -35.88
CA ASP A 532 7.74 5.31 -36.19
C ASP A 532 8.50 6.02 -35.07
N TYR A 533 8.11 5.80 -33.80
CA TYR A 533 8.77 6.41 -32.64
C TYR A 533 10.25 6.05 -32.52
N CYS A 534 10.58 4.77 -32.76
CA CYS A 534 11.94 4.27 -32.65
C CYS A 534 12.77 4.40 -33.94
N ASP A 535 12.18 4.83 -35.06
CA ASP A 535 12.78 4.72 -36.40
C ASP A 535 13.31 3.29 -36.68
N ALA A 536 12.51 2.28 -36.32
CA ALA A 536 12.92 0.88 -36.37
C ALA A 536 12.58 0.20 -37.70
N ASP A 537 13.32 -0.86 -38.03
CA ASP A 537 13.04 -1.70 -39.19
C ASP A 537 11.71 -2.44 -39.02
N ILE A 538 11.49 -3.00 -37.82
CA ILE A 538 10.37 -3.88 -37.49
C ILE A 538 9.74 -3.41 -36.17
N ALA A 539 8.44 -3.61 -35.99
CA ALA A 539 7.81 -3.57 -34.68
C ALA A 539 6.91 -4.80 -34.44
N ILE A 540 6.87 -5.26 -33.19
CA ILE A 540 5.97 -6.33 -32.75
C ILE A 540 5.18 -5.83 -31.53
N GLN A 541 3.86 -6.02 -31.57
CA GLN A 541 2.95 -5.78 -30.47
C GLN A 541 2.15 -7.06 -30.16
N ASN A 542 2.21 -7.56 -28.94
CA ASN A 542 1.37 -8.68 -28.51
C ASN A 542 -0.11 -8.26 -28.44
N GLY A 543 -1.02 -9.06 -29.01
CA GLY A 543 -2.45 -8.78 -29.04
C GLY A 543 -3.09 -8.67 -27.66
N GLY A 544 -2.47 -9.25 -26.63
CA GLY A 544 -2.85 -9.17 -25.23
C GLY A 544 -2.79 -7.74 -24.68
N GLY A 545 -1.86 -6.93 -25.19
CA GLY A 545 -1.68 -5.52 -24.83
C GLY A 545 -2.80 -4.59 -25.32
N ILE A 546 -3.60 -5.03 -26.30
CA ILE A 546 -4.68 -4.21 -26.91
C ILE A 546 -6.02 -4.61 -26.29
N ARG A 547 -6.70 -3.64 -25.65
CA ARG A 547 -7.81 -3.92 -24.73
C ARG A 547 -9.16 -3.28 -25.09
N ALA A 548 -9.16 -2.30 -25.98
CA ALA A 548 -10.37 -1.62 -26.44
C ALA A 548 -10.29 -1.25 -27.92
N GLY A 549 -11.44 -0.90 -28.50
CA GLY A 549 -11.56 -0.39 -29.86
C GLY A 549 -11.58 1.13 -29.90
N LEU A 550 -11.71 1.68 -31.11
CA LEU A 550 -11.86 3.12 -31.34
C LEU A 550 -13.19 3.40 -32.04
N THR A 551 -13.85 4.49 -31.69
CA THR A 551 -15.09 4.94 -32.34
C THR A 551 -14.78 5.97 -33.43
N ALA A 552 -15.67 6.11 -34.42
CA ALA A 552 -15.55 7.14 -35.44
C ALA A 552 -15.72 8.55 -34.83
N GLY A 553 -14.90 9.49 -35.29
CA GLY A 553 -14.89 10.88 -34.80
C GLY A 553 -13.68 11.17 -33.92
N ASP A 554 -13.88 12.04 -32.93
CA ASP A 554 -12.83 12.48 -32.01
C ASP A 554 -12.17 11.28 -31.30
N VAL A 555 -10.84 11.22 -31.36
CA VAL A 555 -10.03 10.29 -30.56
C VAL A 555 -9.40 11.08 -29.44
N THR A 556 -9.66 10.67 -28.21
CA THR A 556 -9.14 11.29 -26.99
C THR A 556 -7.92 10.55 -26.44
N VAL A 557 -7.22 11.18 -25.49
CA VAL A 557 -6.17 10.48 -24.71
C VAL A 557 -6.76 9.27 -23.98
N GLY A 558 -7.95 9.42 -23.39
CA GLY A 558 -8.67 8.34 -22.71
C GLY A 558 -8.97 7.15 -23.61
N ASP A 559 -9.30 7.37 -24.89
CA ASP A 559 -9.52 6.28 -25.85
C ASP A 559 -8.23 5.45 -26.09
N VAL A 560 -7.07 6.11 -26.14
CA VAL A 560 -5.78 5.41 -26.31
C VAL A 560 -5.37 4.69 -25.03
N PHE A 561 -5.62 5.28 -23.86
CA PHE A 561 -5.38 4.64 -22.57
C PHE A 561 -6.27 3.41 -22.40
N ALA A 562 -7.55 3.48 -22.78
CA ALA A 562 -8.42 2.31 -22.81
C ALA A 562 -7.94 1.23 -23.80
N MET A 563 -7.37 1.64 -24.93
CA MET A 563 -6.80 0.72 -25.92
C MET A 563 -5.52 0.04 -25.41
N LEU A 564 -4.64 0.77 -24.73
CA LEU A 564 -3.33 0.35 -24.23
C LEU A 564 -3.18 0.70 -22.73
N PRO A 565 -3.88 0.00 -21.83
CA PRO A 565 -4.02 0.42 -20.42
C PRO A 565 -2.86 0.01 -19.54
N PHE A 566 -1.84 -0.65 -20.08
CA PHE A 566 -0.68 -1.10 -19.30
C PHE A 566 0.40 -0.02 -19.30
N ASP A 567 1.15 0.07 -18.20
CA ASP A 567 2.32 0.94 -17.98
C ASP A 567 3.58 0.49 -18.74
N ASN A 568 3.38 -0.15 -19.88
CA ASN A 568 4.47 -0.61 -20.72
C ASN A 568 5.25 0.58 -21.30
N LYS A 569 6.58 0.55 -21.19
CA LYS A 569 7.48 1.52 -21.82
C LYS A 569 7.95 1.04 -23.20
N VAL A 570 8.29 1.97 -24.09
CA VAL A 570 8.81 1.63 -25.42
C VAL A 570 10.26 1.15 -25.32
N THR A 571 10.56 0.00 -25.93
CA THR A 571 11.89 -0.61 -25.95
C THR A 571 12.34 -0.88 -27.39
N LEU A 572 13.61 -0.59 -27.69
CA LEU A 572 14.26 -0.89 -28.95
C LEU A 572 15.37 -1.92 -28.73
N VAL A 573 15.33 -3.00 -29.51
CA VAL A 573 16.37 -4.04 -29.53
C VAL A 573 16.94 -4.21 -30.94
N GLU A 574 18.20 -4.62 -31.04
CA GLU A 574 18.78 -5.18 -32.25
C GLU A 574 18.60 -6.70 -32.22
N VAL A 575 18.06 -7.29 -33.29
CA VAL A 575 17.78 -8.72 -33.38
C VAL A 575 18.26 -9.31 -34.69
N THR A 576 18.66 -10.57 -34.69
CA THR A 576 18.85 -11.31 -35.96
C THR A 576 17.52 -11.68 -36.59
N GLY A 577 17.48 -11.92 -37.90
CA GLY A 577 16.29 -12.43 -38.57
C GLY A 577 15.80 -13.77 -37.98
N GLN A 578 16.71 -14.61 -37.47
CA GLN A 578 16.35 -15.82 -36.73
C GLN A 578 15.57 -15.50 -35.44
N THR A 579 15.99 -14.50 -34.67
CA THR A 579 15.27 -14.10 -33.44
C THR A 579 13.87 -13.55 -33.76
N VAL A 580 13.72 -12.80 -34.86
CA VAL A 580 12.39 -12.36 -35.35
C VAL A 580 11.51 -13.56 -35.69
N TRP A 581 12.07 -14.55 -36.39
CA TRP A 581 11.36 -15.80 -36.72
C TRP A 581 10.91 -16.54 -35.47
N ASP A 582 11.79 -16.70 -34.49
CA ASP A 582 11.52 -17.40 -33.23
C ASP A 582 10.44 -16.68 -32.41
N ALA A 583 10.48 -15.34 -32.37
CA ALA A 583 9.44 -14.53 -31.73
C ALA A 583 8.06 -14.75 -32.37
N LEU A 584 7.99 -14.80 -33.71
CA LEU A 584 6.74 -15.09 -34.43
C LEU A 584 6.25 -16.52 -34.17
N GLU A 585 7.14 -17.52 -34.14
CA GLU A 585 6.79 -18.91 -33.78
C GLU A 585 6.20 -19.00 -32.37
N ASN A 586 6.83 -18.35 -31.37
CA ASN A 586 6.28 -18.27 -30.01
C ASN A 586 4.88 -17.64 -30.03
N GLY A 587 4.73 -16.51 -30.72
CA GLY A 587 3.48 -15.76 -30.75
C GLY A 587 2.31 -16.56 -31.34
N VAL A 588 2.57 -17.41 -32.33
CA VAL A 588 1.53 -18.22 -32.98
C VAL A 588 1.35 -19.62 -32.39
N ASP A 589 2.16 -20.08 -31.44
CA ASP A 589 2.10 -21.47 -30.94
C ASP A 589 0.78 -21.85 -30.26
N GLY A 590 0.07 -20.87 -29.72
CA GLY A 590 -1.17 -21.05 -28.95
C GLY A 590 -2.40 -21.15 -29.86
N TYR A 591 -2.27 -20.74 -31.13
CA TYR A 591 -3.35 -20.77 -32.10
C TYR A 591 -3.94 -22.19 -32.26
N PRO A 592 -5.28 -22.36 -32.36
CA PRO A 592 -6.32 -21.32 -32.43
C PRO A 592 -6.83 -20.81 -31.07
N THR A 593 -6.25 -21.21 -29.94
CA THR A 593 -6.62 -20.69 -28.62
C THR A 593 -6.27 -19.21 -28.54
N THR A 594 -7.19 -18.39 -28.04
CA THR A 594 -6.98 -16.96 -27.86
C THR A 594 -5.95 -16.70 -26.77
N ASN A 595 -4.70 -16.41 -27.16
CA ASN A 595 -3.61 -16.10 -26.24
C ASN A 595 -3.12 -14.66 -26.47
N GLY A 596 -2.78 -13.95 -25.39
CA GLY A 596 -2.28 -12.57 -25.46
C GLY A 596 -1.03 -12.43 -26.32
N LYS A 597 -0.21 -13.49 -26.41
CA LYS A 597 1.07 -13.45 -27.11
C LYS A 597 1.02 -13.33 -28.63
N PHE A 598 -0.15 -13.40 -29.28
CA PHE A 598 -0.23 -13.33 -30.74
C PHE A 598 0.38 -12.03 -31.30
N PRO A 599 1.29 -12.08 -32.29
CA PRO A 599 2.07 -10.92 -32.71
C PRO A 599 1.35 -10.10 -33.80
N GLN A 600 0.96 -8.88 -33.47
CA GLN A 600 0.67 -7.82 -34.44
C GLN A 600 1.98 -7.17 -34.86
N VAL A 601 2.13 -6.76 -36.12
CA VAL A 601 3.44 -6.39 -36.67
C VAL A 601 3.40 -5.10 -37.50
N SER A 602 4.55 -4.45 -37.65
CA SER A 602 4.82 -3.38 -38.63
C SER A 602 6.21 -3.58 -39.24
N GLY A 603 6.42 -3.15 -40.49
CA GLY A 603 7.69 -3.34 -41.22
C GLY A 603 7.89 -4.73 -41.84
N ILE A 604 7.06 -5.70 -41.50
CA ILE A 604 7.09 -7.06 -42.06
C ILE A 604 5.68 -7.60 -42.39
N LYS A 605 5.65 -8.62 -43.24
CA LYS A 605 4.50 -9.49 -43.46
C LYS A 605 4.90 -10.93 -43.20
N TYR A 606 4.03 -11.71 -42.56
CA TYR A 606 4.29 -13.13 -42.32
C TYR A 606 3.10 -14.02 -42.66
N THR A 607 3.41 -15.26 -43.00
CA THR A 607 2.45 -16.32 -43.28
C THR A 607 2.71 -17.49 -42.35
N PHE A 608 1.68 -18.04 -41.73
CA PHE A 608 1.79 -19.24 -40.90
C PHE A 608 0.71 -20.27 -41.24
N ASP A 609 1.00 -21.54 -41.00
CA ASP A 609 0.08 -22.67 -41.22
C ASP A 609 -0.49 -23.14 -39.88
N GLY A 610 -1.77 -22.83 -39.64
CA GLY A 610 -2.47 -23.16 -38.40
C GLY A 610 -2.67 -24.65 -38.15
N SER A 611 -2.44 -25.51 -39.16
CA SER A 611 -2.53 -26.97 -39.03
C SER A 611 -1.23 -27.63 -38.55
N LYS A 612 -0.11 -26.89 -38.55
CA LYS A 612 1.20 -27.40 -38.16
C LYS A 612 1.42 -27.38 -36.63
N PRO A 613 2.28 -28.27 -36.11
CA PRO A 613 2.66 -28.23 -34.70
C PRO A 613 3.34 -26.91 -34.33
N ALA A 614 3.19 -26.49 -33.08
CA ALA A 614 3.91 -25.37 -32.49
C ALA A 614 5.42 -25.45 -32.76
N GLY A 615 6.05 -24.32 -33.11
CA GLY A 615 7.47 -24.24 -33.48
C GLY A 615 7.79 -24.58 -34.93
N GLU A 616 6.80 -24.99 -35.73
CA GLU A 616 6.94 -25.24 -37.17
C GLU A 616 5.85 -24.52 -38.00
N ARG A 617 5.21 -23.48 -37.43
CA ARG A 617 4.02 -22.86 -38.02
C ARG A 617 4.36 -21.79 -39.03
N ILE A 618 5.40 -21.00 -38.81
CA ILE A 618 5.78 -19.93 -39.72
C ILE A 618 6.24 -20.55 -41.05
N VAL A 619 5.68 -20.03 -42.15
CA VAL A 619 5.95 -20.49 -43.52
C VAL A 619 6.86 -19.51 -44.24
N SER A 620 6.63 -18.22 -44.05
CA SER A 620 7.45 -17.16 -44.66
C SER A 620 7.32 -15.86 -43.90
N VAL A 621 8.41 -15.10 -43.86
CA VAL A 621 8.45 -13.71 -43.40
C VAL A 621 9.12 -12.87 -44.49
N THR A 622 8.54 -11.72 -44.83
CA THR A 622 9.08 -10.77 -45.79
C THR A 622 9.06 -9.36 -45.23
N LEU A 623 10.00 -8.51 -45.64
CA LEU A 623 9.90 -7.06 -45.47
C LEU A 623 8.75 -6.49 -46.31
N GLU A 624 8.37 -5.23 -46.08
CA GLU A 624 7.26 -4.58 -46.80
C GLU A 624 7.45 -4.53 -48.32
N ASP A 625 8.69 -4.44 -48.80
CA ASP A 625 9.03 -4.45 -50.22
C ASP A 625 8.96 -5.86 -50.86
N GLY A 626 8.66 -6.88 -50.07
CA GLY A 626 8.55 -8.28 -50.46
C GLY A 626 9.87 -9.06 -50.40
N THR A 627 10.96 -8.44 -49.97
CA THR A 627 12.24 -9.13 -49.76
C THR A 627 12.10 -10.16 -48.64
N PRO A 628 12.50 -11.44 -48.84
CA PRO A 628 12.49 -12.43 -47.77
C PRO A 628 13.37 -12.01 -46.60
N LEU A 629 12.92 -12.28 -45.37
CA LEU A 629 13.72 -12.04 -44.16
C LEU A 629 15.02 -12.87 -44.22
N ASP A 630 16.16 -12.19 -44.19
CA ASP A 630 17.47 -12.84 -44.05
C ASP A 630 17.68 -13.19 -42.56
N LEU A 631 17.77 -14.49 -42.26
CA LEU A 631 17.86 -15.01 -40.89
C LEU A 631 19.19 -14.65 -40.20
N ASP A 632 20.26 -14.41 -40.97
CA ASP A 632 21.59 -14.10 -40.45
C ASP A 632 21.83 -12.58 -40.32
N ALA A 633 21.00 -11.76 -40.97
CA ALA A 633 21.08 -10.31 -40.90
C ALA A 633 20.52 -9.76 -39.58
N TRP A 634 21.01 -8.59 -39.18
CA TRP A 634 20.53 -7.85 -38.01
C TRP A 634 19.54 -6.76 -38.42
N TYR A 635 18.52 -6.57 -37.59
CA TYR A 635 17.45 -5.59 -37.74
C TYR A 635 17.20 -4.90 -36.41
N THR A 636 16.69 -3.68 -36.46
CA THR A 636 16.12 -3.01 -35.29
C THR A 636 14.66 -3.41 -35.11
N LEU A 637 14.28 -3.79 -33.89
CA LEU A 637 12.93 -4.23 -33.53
C LEU A 637 12.41 -3.39 -32.35
N ALA A 638 11.35 -2.62 -32.60
CA ALA A 638 10.62 -1.90 -31.57
C ALA A 638 9.55 -2.80 -30.93
N CYS A 639 9.48 -2.78 -29.61
CA CYS A 639 8.53 -3.58 -28.83
C CYS A 639 8.18 -2.88 -27.50
N ASN A 640 7.29 -3.48 -26.72
CA ASN A 640 7.08 -3.07 -25.34
C ASN A 640 8.03 -3.81 -24.38
N ASP A 641 8.34 -3.18 -23.26
CA ASP A 641 9.19 -3.74 -22.21
C ASP A 641 8.66 -5.06 -21.61
N PHE A 642 7.35 -5.26 -21.48
CA PHE A 642 6.80 -6.54 -21.05
C PHE A 642 7.29 -7.70 -21.93
N MET A 643 7.27 -7.54 -23.26
CA MET A 643 7.80 -8.54 -24.19
C MET A 643 9.33 -8.63 -24.17
N CYS A 644 10.02 -7.48 -24.08
CA CYS A 644 11.48 -7.44 -23.94
C CYS A 644 12.00 -7.92 -22.58
N GLY A 645 11.11 -8.14 -21.61
CA GLY A 645 11.37 -8.83 -20.35
C GLY A 645 10.96 -10.30 -20.35
N GLY A 646 10.67 -10.88 -21.53
CA GLY A 646 10.29 -12.28 -21.67
C GLY A 646 8.82 -12.59 -21.37
N GLY A 647 7.99 -11.58 -21.10
CA GLY A 647 6.55 -11.71 -20.94
C GLY A 647 5.91 -12.43 -22.12
N ASP A 648 4.77 -13.08 -21.89
CA ASP A 648 4.06 -13.87 -22.92
C ASP A 648 4.91 -14.99 -23.57
N GLY A 649 6.01 -15.40 -22.93
CA GLY A 649 6.92 -16.44 -23.41
C GLY A 649 7.93 -15.96 -24.46
N TYR A 650 8.07 -14.64 -24.66
CA TYR A 650 9.04 -14.04 -25.58
C TYR A 650 10.48 -14.07 -25.03
N THR A 651 10.93 -15.24 -24.57
CA THR A 651 12.24 -15.44 -23.91
C THR A 651 13.43 -15.08 -24.80
N MET A 652 13.29 -15.20 -26.12
CA MET A 652 14.29 -14.77 -27.11
C MET A 652 14.46 -13.24 -27.17
N LEU A 653 13.51 -12.49 -26.63
CA LEU A 653 13.57 -11.03 -26.51
C LEU A 653 13.89 -10.58 -25.08
N ASN A 654 14.07 -11.50 -24.12
CA ASN A 654 14.29 -11.17 -22.71
C ASN A 654 15.65 -10.53 -22.46
N VAL A 655 15.81 -9.28 -22.84
CA VAL A 655 17.06 -8.54 -22.68
C VAL A 655 17.27 -8.05 -21.25
N PHE A 656 16.26 -8.17 -20.38
CA PHE A 656 16.38 -7.88 -18.95
C PHE A 656 16.84 -9.13 -18.18
N ASN A 657 17.70 -8.95 -17.18
CA ASN A 657 18.29 -10.05 -16.41
C ASN A 657 17.34 -10.55 -15.30
N PRO A 658 16.96 -11.83 -15.27
CA PRO A 658 16.11 -12.39 -14.22
C PRO A 658 16.85 -12.77 -12.91
N ASP A 659 18.20 -12.72 -12.85
CA ASP A 659 19.01 -13.19 -11.71
C ASP A 659 19.36 -12.11 -10.65
N ASP A 660 18.63 -10.99 -10.60
CA ASP A 660 18.81 -9.97 -9.55
C ASP A 660 18.03 -10.26 -8.25
N GLY A 661 17.18 -11.29 -8.24
CA GLY A 661 16.42 -11.70 -7.06
C GLY A 661 15.17 -10.86 -6.78
N ASN A 662 14.76 -9.97 -7.69
CA ASN A 662 13.50 -9.23 -7.57
C ASN A 662 12.45 -9.83 -8.52
N GLU A 663 11.23 -10.05 -8.05
CA GLU A 663 10.11 -10.56 -8.88
C GLU A 663 9.63 -9.54 -9.95
N HIS A 664 10.37 -8.44 -10.13
CA HIS A 664 10.20 -7.43 -11.16
C HIS A 664 11.54 -7.24 -11.90
N ASN A 665 11.58 -7.69 -13.16
CA ASN A 665 12.68 -7.56 -14.12
C ASN A 665 13.47 -6.24 -13.94
N SER A 666 14.72 -6.29 -13.43
CA SER A 666 15.52 -5.06 -13.25
C SER A 666 15.62 -4.23 -14.52
N GLU A 667 15.32 -2.95 -14.37
CA GLU A 667 15.35 -1.96 -15.45
C GLU A 667 16.77 -1.65 -15.96
N THR A 668 17.82 -2.20 -15.33
CA THR A 668 19.22 -1.84 -15.57
C THR A 668 20.13 -3.00 -15.97
N ALA A 669 19.70 -4.25 -15.76
CA ALA A 669 20.52 -5.40 -16.08
C ALA A 669 20.20 -5.90 -17.49
N ALA A 670 20.98 -5.44 -18.47
CA ALA A 670 20.97 -6.04 -19.79
C ALA A 670 21.72 -7.37 -19.79
N GLN A 671 21.11 -8.44 -20.30
CA GLN A 671 21.82 -9.71 -20.54
C GLN A 671 22.19 -9.88 -22.02
N ASP A 672 23.35 -10.49 -22.27
CA ASP A 672 23.79 -10.86 -23.62
C ASP A 672 22.98 -12.06 -24.13
N LEU A 673 21.94 -11.79 -24.92
CA LEU A 673 21.17 -12.82 -25.60
C LEU A 673 21.79 -13.17 -26.98
N PRO A 674 21.87 -14.46 -27.33
CA PRO A 674 22.20 -14.85 -28.70
C PRO A 674 21.21 -14.26 -29.70
N GLY A 675 21.69 -13.37 -30.57
CA GLY A 675 20.86 -12.77 -31.63
C GLY A 675 19.84 -11.74 -31.15
N CYS A 676 19.97 -11.20 -29.93
CA CYS A 676 19.16 -10.08 -29.43
C CYS A 676 20.01 -9.20 -28.51
N LYS A 677 19.91 -7.88 -28.65
CA LYS A 677 20.64 -6.90 -27.84
C LYS A 677 19.76 -5.70 -27.55
N LEU A 678 19.74 -5.26 -26.29
CA LEU A 678 19.09 -4.00 -25.93
C LEU A 678 19.83 -2.84 -26.59
N VAL A 679 19.09 -1.97 -27.29
CA VAL A 679 19.61 -0.67 -27.74
C VAL A 679 19.29 0.36 -26.67
N TYR A 680 18.00 0.53 -26.35
CA TYR A 680 17.53 1.34 -25.24
C TYR A 680 16.09 0.96 -24.84
N ARG A 681 15.72 1.30 -23.61
CA ARG A 681 14.33 1.40 -23.15
C ARG A 681 14.07 2.86 -22.81
N THR A 682 12.95 3.39 -23.27
CA THR A 682 12.53 4.77 -22.98
C THR A 682 11.84 4.86 -21.63
N ASN A 683 11.71 6.07 -21.08
CA ASN A 683 10.75 6.34 -20.00
C ASN A 683 9.36 6.72 -20.54
N ASP A 684 9.18 6.68 -21.86
CA ASP A 684 7.91 7.03 -22.48
C ASP A 684 6.99 5.83 -22.46
N TYR A 685 5.83 6.00 -21.82
CA TYR A 685 4.77 5.02 -21.89
C TYR A 685 4.34 4.83 -23.33
N TYR A 686 4.16 3.57 -23.70
CA TYR A 686 3.75 3.21 -25.04
C TYR A 686 2.41 3.87 -25.43
N ARG A 687 1.44 3.94 -24.50
CA ARG A 687 0.17 4.66 -24.73
C ARG A 687 0.36 6.14 -25.04
N THR A 688 1.35 6.80 -24.44
CA THR A 688 1.71 8.20 -24.73
C THR A 688 2.30 8.32 -26.13
N VAL A 689 3.19 7.39 -26.51
CA VAL A 689 3.76 7.34 -27.86
C VAL A 689 2.67 7.16 -28.93
N VAL A 690 1.72 6.25 -28.71
CA VAL A 690 0.58 6.09 -29.62
C VAL A 690 -0.30 7.35 -29.67
N SER A 691 -0.50 8.02 -28.54
CA SER A 691 -1.27 9.26 -28.48
C SER A 691 -0.61 10.37 -29.31
N GLU A 692 0.70 10.57 -29.17
CA GLU A 692 1.44 11.56 -29.95
C GLU A 692 1.54 11.17 -31.44
N TYR A 693 1.62 9.87 -31.76
CA TYR A 693 1.55 9.41 -33.15
C TYR A 693 0.19 9.77 -33.78
N ILE A 694 -0.93 9.45 -33.12
CA ILE A 694 -2.27 9.81 -33.61
C ILE A 694 -2.41 11.32 -33.80
N LYS A 695 -1.86 12.10 -32.85
CA LYS A 695 -1.83 13.56 -32.90
C LYS A 695 -1.00 14.13 -34.04
N ALA A 696 0.14 13.53 -34.32
CA ALA A 696 0.96 13.89 -35.47
C ALA A 696 0.25 13.59 -36.81
N GLN A 697 -0.47 12.47 -36.89
CA GLN A 697 -1.26 12.11 -38.08
C GLN A 697 -2.51 12.99 -38.24
N GLY A 698 -3.10 13.45 -37.12
CA GLY A 698 -4.33 14.26 -37.06
C GLY A 698 -5.60 13.47 -37.37
N SER A 699 -5.58 12.61 -38.40
CA SER A 699 -6.65 11.64 -38.67
C SER A 699 -6.08 10.27 -39.01
N ILE A 700 -6.67 9.24 -38.40
CA ILE A 700 -6.29 7.84 -38.57
C ILE A 700 -7.42 7.05 -39.23
N ALA A 701 -7.04 6.08 -40.05
CA ALA A 701 -7.95 5.09 -40.62
C ALA A 701 -7.26 3.72 -40.62
N PRO A 702 -7.00 3.13 -39.43
CA PRO A 702 -6.33 1.85 -39.34
C PRO A 702 -7.09 0.79 -40.13
N ALA A 703 -6.38 -0.01 -40.91
CA ALA A 703 -6.98 -1.00 -41.79
C ALA A 703 -6.13 -2.28 -41.84
N LEU A 704 -6.75 -3.35 -42.33
CA LEU A 704 -6.04 -4.57 -42.72
C LEU A 704 -5.31 -4.32 -44.04
N ASP A 705 -4.02 -4.62 -44.09
CA ASP A 705 -3.14 -4.48 -45.25
C ASP A 705 -2.37 -5.77 -45.57
N GLY A 706 -2.78 -6.88 -44.95
CA GLY A 706 -2.33 -8.23 -45.25
C GLY A 706 -0.96 -8.53 -44.64
N ARG A 707 -0.65 -7.94 -43.49
CA ARG A 707 0.54 -8.24 -42.69
C ARG A 707 0.56 -9.68 -42.18
N ILE A 708 -0.61 -10.28 -41.94
CA ILE A 708 -0.70 -11.64 -41.40
C ILE A 708 -1.57 -12.51 -42.30
N THR A 709 -1.01 -13.59 -42.82
CA THR A 709 -1.73 -14.58 -43.62
C THR A 709 -1.77 -15.94 -42.92
N ILE A 710 -2.97 -16.52 -42.78
CA ILE A 710 -3.18 -17.82 -42.12
C ILE A 710 -3.51 -18.87 -43.17
N LEU A 711 -2.65 -19.88 -43.31
CA LEU A 711 -2.94 -21.08 -44.08
C LEU A 711 -3.63 -22.11 -43.17
N ASN A 712 -4.59 -22.85 -43.73
CA ASN A 712 -5.34 -23.91 -43.02
C ASN A 712 -5.87 -23.47 -41.64
N PRO A 713 -6.64 -22.36 -41.56
CA PRO A 713 -7.14 -21.84 -40.30
C PRO A 713 -7.97 -22.89 -39.56
N GLN A 714 -7.78 -22.96 -38.25
CA GLN A 714 -8.50 -23.88 -37.36
C GLN A 714 -9.63 -23.13 -36.69
N GLU A 715 -10.80 -23.74 -36.54
CA GLU A 715 -11.90 -23.11 -35.79
C GLU A 715 -11.53 -23.06 -34.30
N SER A 716 -11.65 -21.88 -33.68
CA SER A 716 -11.55 -21.74 -32.23
C SER A 716 -12.71 -22.51 -31.59
N GLY A 717 -12.42 -23.58 -30.87
CA GLY A 717 -13.42 -24.41 -30.17
C GLY A 717 -14.06 -23.67 -28.99
N GLY A 718 -14.88 -22.67 -29.28
CA GLY A 718 -15.74 -21.95 -28.33
C GLY A 718 -17.05 -21.63 -29.04
N ALA A 719 -18.14 -22.24 -28.56
CA ALA A 719 -19.47 -22.06 -29.13
C ALA A 719 -19.84 -20.56 -29.17
N LEU A 720 -20.11 -20.04 -30.37
CA LEU A 720 -20.93 -18.84 -30.54
C LEU A 720 -22.38 -19.26 -30.26
N ASN A 721 -22.86 -18.96 -29.06
CA ASN A 721 -24.28 -18.80 -28.72
C ASN A 721 -24.46 -17.41 -28.11
#